data_AF-K2KKG0-F1
#
_entry.id   AF-K2KKG0-F1
#
_cell.length_a   1.000
_cell.length_b   1.000
_cell.length_c   1.000
_cell.angle_alpha   90.00
_cell.angle_beta   90.00
_cell.angle_gamma   90.00
#
_symmetry.space_group_name_H-M   'P 1'
#
loop_
_entity.id
_entity.type
_entity.pdbx_description
1 polymer ?
#
loop_
_entity_poly.entity_id
_entity_poly.type
_entity_poly.pdbx_seq_one_letter_code
_entity_poly.pdbx_strand_id
1 'polypeptide(L)'
;MSLRHNPVRYLEIEPGNLASLQASLSQFRTLLDNHQAFDSYYLAVQERQDRDDWSQALPLLACFDEWEIHYSFDMLLFAAALAHPELNDEVAATARAMVAYCRRVNDSAYLFADEDGEQQFAVFALYLLARQLPQYSYLLGHALVPYWDTNLDYPSCMLLYRLVQERGWTQDLIKAYLWCDNDRFRRAMYDGGEEHPTPLPSLASHLTHHPEALAAFQNSLVRRLRAVPLLAFSDREEYTDFPSLLMAFFYDLDSWGEQGWRNYDNDDLVARLDTQLLCGQSLAQHGSALLQRLRQEGQGPWVIISDSDRLDWHSQLAEEEDQAATPDRSWDYLRAFFASLPRGQALIDYVVRGGDNRFLGQYPPFDFRKLKRAQAPDLYEHLLFWVANDSPQELSCDIMAGNIGLVLMGAERLLATAKDQDIYWRLLDVFDALLAHPQWPASFYQDLAKQYDIDLSLSQSRHRSLPAQDKLAQALLAAREGLNLKAMQAIEAKLGGPLPAPELWPDSPKARAFAAYHLAKHQGEAALVAYLGQQLVKDWWATLSSAALPKPCCQALERYLQSGEAVEETAAALGQALAKEAPYSPSQPAYEWLEQDDLEPVLASLFWQLLAATPAAEAKRLFALLLALAPVFTLSRFVRQTQKTNPNGWFADASQAPDWYQPQDDFSPSQDEEACYAFLAQLSVPAHLLELLATFGHYQQALHPRNHEPCYWQKVLGRLDYYGQHPAAAEAWLGHLALAGEEVQAWFQMALHLRCGQPFPWPLFWTQLRRFVDFNLLPGLGGETLFGQLQGYLQGQLPLADALAAIKDQCLMEELALGRYNPHQVQLSDMLWLLPKDTGDRLAQLFLGLGVEGFCLFDSDWRSLLWLQLGCLDWRHYPSNKRYGRWEDNRIELDRYALEQLERQGAAPQQLLELALFQFDEFVCRSVLRRLDPKAETSWFTAMNSVSKQNLLKLIAKEPQGLKMLALLRQDSDLRIREKALPLTVKYRHLLK
;
A
#
# COMPACT_ATOMS: atom_id res chain seq x y z
N MET A 1 -0.26 21.99 1.29
CA MET A 1 -1.46 22.85 1.19
C MET A 1 -2.55 22.29 2.09
N SER A 2 -3.17 23.09 2.97
CA SER A 2 -4.38 22.66 3.70
C SER A 2 -5.61 22.92 2.83
N LEU A 3 -6.27 21.87 2.34
CA LEU A 3 -7.53 21.96 1.60
C LEU A 3 -8.59 22.60 2.50
N ARG A 4 -9.06 23.80 2.14
CA ARG A 4 -10.27 24.38 2.75
C ARG A 4 -11.47 23.70 2.09
N HIS A 5 -12.12 22.78 2.78
CA HIS A 5 -13.39 22.20 2.33
C HIS A 5 -14.39 23.33 2.00
N ASN A 6 -14.99 23.27 0.81
CA ASN A 6 -16.12 24.13 0.50
C ASN A 6 -17.35 23.61 1.27
N PRO A 7 -18.26 24.50 1.69
CA PRO A 7 -19.48 24.06 2.36
C PRO A 7 -20.36 23.24 1.40
N VAL A 8 -20.85 22.09 1.89
CA VAL A 8 -21.88 21.26 1.24
C VAL A 8 -23.08 22.13 0.87
N ARG A 9 -23.60 21.94 -0.34
CA ARG A 9 -24.71 22.73 -0.88
C ARG A 9 -25.99 21.92 -0.83
N TYR A 10 -26.98 22.47 -0.14
CA TYR A 10 -28.27 21.80 0.03
C TYR A 10 -29.30 22.30 -0.97
N LEU A 11 -30.00 21.38 -1.63
CA LEU A 11 -31.19 21.64 -2.43
C LEU A 11 -32.45 21.29 -1.62
N GLU A 12 -33.44 22.19 -1.63
CA GLU A 12 -34.74 21.96 -1.01
C GLU A 12 -35.65 21.24 -2.01
N ILE A 13 -35.81 19.93 -1.79
CA ILE A 13 -36.57 19.05 -2.68
C ILE A 13 -37.77 18.50 -1.91
N GLU A 14 -38.94 18.64 -2.51
CA GLU A 14 -40.15 17.90 -2.17
C GLU A 14 -40.39 16.86 -3.28
N PRO A 15 -40.01 15.59 -3.11
CA PRO A 15 -40.00 14.60 -4.20
C PRO A 15 -41.36 14.37 -4.87
N GLY A 16 -42.47 14.64 -4.16
CA GLY A 16 -43.82 14.55 -4.69
C GLY A 16 -44.36 15.81 -5.38
N ASN A 17 -43.59 16.90 -5.42
CA ASN A 17 -44.04 18.20 -5.91
C ASN A 17 -43.35 18.55 -7.23
N LEU A 18 -44.13 18.59 -8.32
CA LEU A 18 -43.66 18.90 -9.67
C LEU A 18 -42.86 20.21 -9.75
N ALA A 19 -43.32 21.28 -9.09
CA ALA A 19 -42.65 22.57 -9.12
C ALA A 19 -41.33 22.57 -8.34
N SER A 20 -41.28 21.81 -7.23
CA SER A 20 -40.04 21.63 -6.47
C SER A 20 -39.00 20.83 -7.27
N LEU A 21 -39.40 19.74 -7.92
CA LEU A 21 -38.51 18.96 -8.79
C LEU A 21 -38.00 19.78 -9.97
N GLN A 22 -38.87 20.56 -10.63
CA GLN A 22 -38.45 21.45 -11.71
C GLN A 22 -37.44 22.50 -11.25
N ALA A 23 -37.69 23.14 -10.09
CA ALA A 23 -36.78 24.12 -9.50
C ALA A 23 -35.42 23.48 -9.16
N SER A 24 -35.43 22.29 -8.58
CA SER A 24 -34.22 21.56 -8.19
C SER A 24 -33.39 21.10 -9.38
N LEU A 25 -34.02 20.59 -10.45
CA LEU A 25 -33.33 20.30 -11.72
C LEU A 25 -32.67 21.56 -12.30
N SER A 26 -33.38 22.68 -12.32
CA SER A 26 -32.84 23.95 -12.83
C SER A 26 -31.69 24.49 -11.96
N GLN A 27 -31.80 24.38 -10.64
CA GLN A 27 -30.76 24.80 -9.72
C GLN A 27 -29.53 23.89 -9.83
N PHE A 28 -29.72 22.58 -9.94
CA PHE A 28 -28.64 21.63 -10.12
C PHE A 28 -27.88 21.85 -11.42
N ARG A 29 -28.61 22.07 -12.53
CA ARG A 29 -28.04 22.49 -13.81
C ARG A 29 -27.21 23.78 -13.66
N THR A 30 -27.74 24.78 -12.96
CA THR A 30 -27.01 26.04 -12.70
C THR A 30 -25.71 25.80 -11.91
N LEU A 31 -25.71 24.87 -10.96
CA LEU A 31 -24.50 24.50 -10.20
C LEU A 31 -23.47 23.81 -11.10
N LEU A 32 -23.88 22.92 -11.99
CA LEU A 32 -23.01 22.26 -12.97
C LEU A 32 -22.40 23.26 -13.95
N ASP A 33 -23.25 24.12 -14.53
CA ASP A 33 -22.85 25.14 -15.51
C ASP A 33 -21.87 26.16 -14.90
N ASN A 34 -21.99 26.46 -13.60
CA ASN A 34 -21.09 27.35 -12.89
C ASN A 34 -19.87 26.65 -12.27
N HIS A 35 -19.71 25.33 -12.46
CA HIS A 35 -18.64 24.51 -11.88
C HIS A 35 -18.61 24.53 -10.35
N GLN A 36 -19.79 24.47 -9.75
CA GLN A 36 -19.95 24.56 -8.32
C GLN A 36 -20.73 23.39 -7.70
N ALA A 37 -21.01 22.36 -8.48
CA ALA A 37 -21.65 21.14 -8.01
C ALA A 37 -20.67 20.20 -7.27
N PHE A 38 -19.36 20.40 -7.41
CA PHE A 38 -18.33 19.51 -6.84
C PHE A 38 -17.45 20.24 -5.84
N ASP A 39 -16.95 19.51 -4.84
CA ASP A 39 -15.82 19.93 -4.01
C ASP A 39 -14.68 18.94 -4.20
N SER A 40 -13.59 19.40 -4.81
CA SER A 40 -12.45 18.56 -5.22
C SER A 40 -12.86 17.41 -6.14
N TYR A 41 -13.24 16.24 -5.59
CA TYR A 41 -13.41 14.98 -6.32
C TYR A 41 -14.86 14.46 -6.33
N TYR A 42 -15.73 14.96 -5.45
CA TYR A 42 -17.06 14.41 -5.24
C TYR A 42 -18.17 15.47 -5.36
N LEU A 43 -19.38 15.00 -5.63
CA LEU A 43 -20.58 15.81 -5.75
C LEU A 43 -20.93 16.44 -4.38
N ALA A 44 -20.69 17.74 -4.25
CA ALA A 44 -20.96 18.52 -3.03
C ALA A 44 -22.41 19.08 -3.00
N VAL A 45 -23.34 18.39 -3.65
CA VAL A 45 -24.77 18.72 -3.67
C VAL A 45 -25.54 17.63 -2.95
N GLN A 46 -26.24 18.00 -1.90
CA GLN A 46 -27.06 17.10 -1.10
C GLN A 46 -28.50 17.61 -0.99
N GLU A 47 -29.44 16.72 -0.72
CA GLU A 47 -30.79 17.08 -0.31
C GLU A 47 -30.83 17.56 1.15
N ARG A 48 -31.74 18.49 1.46
CA ARG A 48 -31.93 18.98 2.84
C ARG A 48 -32.88 18.13 3.69
N GLN A 49 -33.68 17.27 3.06
CA GLN A 49 -34.72 16.48 3.71
C GLN A 49 -34.27 15.03 3.96
N ASP A 50 -34.94 14.36 4.90
CA ASP A 50 -34.69 12.95 5.22
C ASP A 50 -35.06 12.02 4.05
N ARG A 51 -34.31 10.92 3.88
CA ARG A 51 -34.45 9.98 2.74
C ARG A 51 -35.79 9.23 2.68
N ASP A 52 -36.64 9.33 3.70
CA ASP A 52 -37.87 8.55 3.81
C ASP A 52 -38.99 8.99 2.84
N ASP A 53 -38.89 10.15 2.18
CA ASP A 53 -39.94 10.70 1.29
C ASP A 53 -39.74 10.40 -0.22
N TRP A 54 -38.74 9.60 -0.59
CA TRP A 54 -38.44 9.25 -2.00
C TRP A 54 -39.34 8.14 -2.58
N SER A 55 -40.51 7.89 -1.99
CA SER A 55 -41.41 6.78 -2.37
C SER A 55 -41.78 6.73 -3.87
N GLN A 56 -41.86 7.89 -4.53
CA GLN A 56 -42.16 8.00 -5.96
C GLN A 56 -40.99 7.58 -6.87
N ALA A 57 -39.75 7.66 -6.36
CA ALA A 57 -38.53 7.27 -7.08
C ALA A 57 -38.26 5.75 -7.02
N LEU A 58 -38.69 5.08 -5.95
CA LEU A 58 -38.41 3.67 -5.68
C LEU A 58 -38.74 2.71 -6.84
N PRO A 59 -39.88 2.82 -7.56
CA PRO A 59 -40.18 1.90 -8.65
C PRO A 59 -39.16 1.94 -9.80
N LEU A 60 -38.56 3.10 -10.05
CA LEU A 60 -37.53 3.26 -11.08
C LEU A 60 -36.16 2.78 -10.60
N LEU A 61 -35.87 2.95 -9.31
CA LEU A 61 -34.61 2.54 -8.69
C LEU A 61 -34.50 1.03 -8.45
N ALA A 62 -35.63 0.32 -8.39
CA ALA A 62 -35.70 -1.13 -8.18
C ALA A 62 -34.87 -1.95 -9.19
N CYS A 63 -34.47 -1.37 -10.33
CA CYS A 63 -33.57 -2.04 -11.26
C CYS A 63 -32.12 -2.16 -10.80
N PHE A 64 -31.75 -1.47 -9.73
CA PHE A 64 -30.42 -1.54 -9.12
C PHE A 64 -30.39 -2.43 -7.87
N ASP A 65 -31.53 -2.96 -7.42
CA ASP A 65 -31.62 -3.82 -6.22
C ASP A 65 -30.81 -5.11 -6.35
N GLU A 66 -30.51 -5.55 -7.57
CA GLU A 66 -29.63 -6.70 -7.83
C GLU A 66 -28.15 -6.39 -7.63
N TRP A 67 -27.77 -5.11 -7.60
CA TRP A 67 -26.37 -4.64 -7.62
C TRP A 67 -25.92 -4.07 -6.27
N GLU A 68 -26.80 -4.07 -5.26
CA GLU A 68 -26.50 -3.57 -3.90
C GLU A 68 -25.95 -2.13 -3.89
N ILE A 69 -26.40 -1.32 -4.85
CA ILE A 69 -25.92 0.05 -5.05
C ILE A 69 -26.61 1.03 -4.11
N HIS A 70 -25.82 1.89 -3.48
CA HIS A 70 -26.30 3.04 -2.74
C HIS A 70 -26.83 4.12 -3.69
N TYR A 71 -28.02 4.65 -3.43
CA TYR A 71 -28.60 5.69 -4.28
C TYR A 71 -27.95 7.05 -4.01
N SER A 72 -27.29 7.59 -5.02
CA SER A 72 -26.73 8.94 -4.99
C SER A 72 -27.81 10.02 -5.21
N PHE A 73 -27.46 11.27 -4.88
CA PHE A 73 -28.36 12.42 -5.03
C PHE A 73 -28.93 12.57 -6.46
N ASP A 74 -28.07 12.47 -7.47
CA ASP A 74 -28.47 12.63 -8.88
C ASP A 74 -29.36 11.49 -9.35
N MET A 75 -29.17 10.26 -8.85
CA MET A 75 -30.07 9.12 -9.09
C MET A 75 -31.47 9.38 -8.52
N LEU A 76 -31.54 9.81 -7.27
CA LEU A 76 -32.80 10.10 -6.57
C LEU A 76 -33.59 11.20 -7.28
N LEU A 77 -32.91 12.32 -7.60
CA LEU A 77 -33.51 13.45 -8.31
C LEU A 77 -34.08 13.03 -9.68
N PHE A 78 -33.31 12.25 -10.46
CA PHE A 78 -33.76 11.78 -11.78
C PHE A 78 -34.91 10.78 -11.67
N ALA A 79 -34.84 9.84 -10.73
CA ALA A 79 -35.90 8.87 -10.51
C ALA A 79 -37.22 9.56 -10.12
N ALA A 80 -37.18 10.53 -9.20
CA ALA A 80 -38.39 11.29 -8.85
C ALA A 80 -38.92 12.12 -10.02
N ALA A 81 -38.05 12.81 -10.76
CA ALA A 81 -38.47 13.64 -11.89
C ALA A 81 -39.03 12.83 -13.06
N LEU A 82 -38.46 11.66 -13.36
CA LEU A 82 -38.94 10.77 -14.43
C LEU A 82 -40.31 10.13 -14.13
N ALA A 83 -40.78 10.19 -12.89
CA ALA A 83 -42.15 9.82 -12.55
C ALA A 83 -43.19 10.82 -13.10
N HIS A 84 -42.75 12.02 -13.52
CA HIS A 84 -43.60 13.10 -14.04
C HIS A 84 -43.23 13.43 -15.50
N PRO A 85 -43.99 12.93 -16.50
CA PRO A 85 -43.67 13.13 -17.92
C PRO A 85 -43.54 14.60 -18.35
N GLU A 86 -44.19 15.51 -17.65
CA GLU A 86 -44.11 16.96 -17.82
C GLU A 86 -42.69 17.51 -17.58
N LEU A 87 -41.85 16.79 -16.82
CA LEU A 87 -40.47 17.16 -16.55
C LEU A 87 -39.46 16.53 -17.52
N ASN A 88 -39.88 15.69 -18.47
CA ASN A 88 -38.96 14.97 -19.36
C ASN A 88 -37.97 15.89 -20.10
N ASP A 89 -38.43 17.06 -20.55
CA ASP A 89 -37.57 18.03 -21.24
C ASP A 89 -36.56 18.68 -20.28
N GLU A 90 -36.95 18.93 -19.02
CA GLU A 90 -36.07 19.47 -17.98
C GLU A 90 -35.05 18.43 -17.50
N VAL A 91 -35.46 17.17 -17.35
CA VAL A 91 -34.56 16.05 -17.07
C VAL A 91 -33.54 15.91 -18.20
N ALA A 92 -33.99 15.93 -19.46
CA ALA A 92 -33.10 15.85 -20.61
C ALA A 92 -32.15 17.06 -20.70
N ALA A 93 -32.60 18.26 -20.32
CA ALA A 93 -31.75 19.44 -20.27
C ALA A 93 -30.70 19.34 -19.15
N THR A 94 -31.07 18.83 -17.99
CA THR A 94 -30.15 18.59 -16.86
C THR A 94 -29.14 17.50 -17.20
N ALA A 95 -29.57 16.41 -17.84
CA ALA A 95 -28.71 15.35 -18.35
C ALA A 95 -27.65 15.88 -19.32
N ARG A 96 -28.02 16.81 -20.21
CA ARG A 96 -27.06 17.47 -21.11
C ARG A 96 -26.01 18.30 -20.34
N ALA A 97 -26.39 18.96 -19.25
CA ALA A 97 -25.46 19.69 -18.40
C ALA A 97 -24.51 18.74 -17.63
N MET A 98 -25.01 17.62 -17.13
CA MET A 98 -24.19 16.58 -16.49
C MET A 98 -23.14 16.03 -17.47
N VAL A 99 -23.57 15.68 -18.69
CA VAL A 99 -22.67 15.21 -19.75
C VAL A 99 -21.63 16.28 -20.12
N ALA A 100 -22.05 17.55 -20.23
CA ALA A 100 -21.12 18.65 -20.48
C ALA A 100 -20.06 18.77 -19.37
N TYR A 101 -20.46 18.58 -18.11
CA TYR A 101 -19.56 18.57 -16.97
C TYR A 101 -18.59 17.37 -17.01
N CYS A 102 -19.08 16.14 -17.20
CA CYS A 102 -18.23 14.95 -17.32
C CYS A 102 -17.15 15.14 -18.40
N ARG A 103 -17.53 15.63 -19.58
CA ARG A 103 -16.60 15.88 -20.70
C ARG A 103 -15.61 17.01 -20.46
N ARG A 104 -16.00 18.01 -19.68
CA ARG A 104 -15.13 19.12 -19.28
C ARG A 104 -14.00 18.62 -18.37
N VAL A 105 -14.33 17.73 -17.44
CA VAL A 105 -13.42 17.15 -16.46
C VAL A 105 -12.57 16.06 -17.09
N ASN A 106 -13.19 15.15 -17.86
CA ASN A 106 -12.53 14.05 -18.57
C ASN A 106 -11.65 13.18 -17.66
N ASP A 107 -12.07 12.96 -16.42
CA ASP A 107 -11.38 12.08 -15.48
C ASP A 107 -12.36 11.55 -14.44
N SER A 108 -12.57 10.23 -14.42
CA SER A 108 -13.50 9.59 -13.48
C SER A 108 -13.13 9.79 -12.02
N ALA A 109 -11.85 10.01 -11.68
CA ALA A 109 -11.41 10.26 -10.31
C ALA A 109 -12.01 11.55 -9.72
N TYR A 110 -12.51 12.46 -10.57
CA TYR A 110 -13.16 13.72 -10.19
C TYR A 110 -14.67 13.70 -10.46
N LEU A 111 -15.24 12.52 -10.70
CA LEU A 111 -16.64 12.32 -11.05
C LEU A 111 -17.32 11.34 -10.10
N PHE A 112 -16.99 11.38 -8.81
CA PHE A 112 -17.71 10.61 -7.79
C PHE A 112 -18.98 11.36 -7.34
N ALA A 113 -20.06 10.61 -7.16
CA ALA A 113 -21.33 11.10 -6.66
C ALA A 113 -21.39 11.14 -5.12
N ASP A 114 -20.46 10.45 -4.45
CA ASP A 114 -20.36 10.37 -3.00
C ASP A 114 -18.91 10.53 -2.50
N GLU A 115 -18.77 10.72 -1.18
CA GLU A 115 -17.47 10.92 -0.52
C GLU A 115 -16.67 9.61 -0.41
N ASP A 116 -17.36 8.46 -0.36
CA ASP A 116 -16.74 7.14 -0.25
C ASP A 116 -16.11 6.67 -1.57
N GLY A 117 -16.42 7.35 -2.68
CA GLY A 117 -15.87 7.04 -4.01
C GLY A 117 -16.45 5.76 -4.61
N GLU A 118 -17.62 5.31 -4.14
CA GLU A 118 -18.25 4.08 -4.61
C GLU A 118 -19.27 4.34 -5.72
N GLN A 119 -19.84 5.55 -5.78
CA GLN A 119 -20.86 5.89 -6.77
C GLN A 119 -20.34 6.86 -7.81
N GLN A 120 -20.60 6.56 -9.08
CA GLN A 120 -20.21 7.41 -10.19
C GLN A 120 -21.29 8.45 -10.52
N PHE A 121 -20.86 9.71 -10.61
CA PHE A 121 -21.71 10.82 -11.03
C PHE A 121 -22.27 10.59 -12.43
N ALA A 122 -23.55 10.94 -12.62
CA ALA A 122 -24.30 10.90 -13.86
C ALA A 122 -24.62 9.52 -14.42
N VAL A 123 -23.77 8.52 -14.23
CA VAL A 123 -23.87 7.23 -14.92
C VAL A 123 -25.20 6.52 -14.63
N PHE A 124 -25.55 6.34 -13.36
CA PHE A 124 -26.79 5.66 -12.98
C PHE A 124 -28.05 6.50 -13.26
N ALA A 125 -27.99 7.82 -13.03
CA ALA A 125 -29.08 8.74 -13.36
C ALA A 125 -29.41 8.75 -14.87
N LEU A 126 -28.38 8.76 -15.72
CA LEU A 126 -28.53 8.72 -17.18
C LEU A 126 -28.98 7.35 -17.68
N TYR A 127 -28.64 6.27 -16.99
CA TYR A 127 -29.21 4.95 -17.27
C TYR A 127 -30.72 4.90 -17.00
N LEU A 128 -31.20 5.46 -15.89
CA LEU A 128 -32.65 5.59 -15.62
C LEU A 128 -33.36 6.35 -16.75
N LEU A 129 -32.76 7.47 -17.19
CA LEU A 129 -33.25 8.24 -18.34
C LEU A 129 -33.28 7.40 -19.62
N ALA A 130 -32.20 6.68 -19.95
CA ALA A 130 -32.11 5.83 -21.14
C ALA A 130 -33.13 4.66 -21.14
N ARG A 131 -33.50 4.17 -19.96
CA ARG A 131 -34.54 3.14 -19.81
C ARG A 131 -35.92 3.72 -20.05
N GLN A 132 -36.25 4.86 -19.46
CA GLN A 132 -37.59 5.47 -19.63
C GLN A 132 -37.77 6.11 -21.01
N LEU A 133 -36.72 6.74 -21.52
CA LEU A 133 -36.73 7.51 -22.76
C LEU A 133 -35.55 7.05 -23.65
N PRO A 134 -35.72 5.94 -24.41
CA PRO A 134 -34.67 5.30 -25.19
C PRO A 134 -33.89 6.27 -26.09
N GLN A 135 -34.55 7.29 -26.65
CA GLN A 135 -33.94 8.30 -27.52
C GLN A 135 -32.81 9.10 -26.87
N TYR A 136 -32.69 9.05 -25.53
CA TYR A 136 -31.65 9.71 -24.73
C TYR A 136 -30.53 8.77 -24.27
N SER A 137 -30.52 7.49 -24.69
CA SER A 137 -29.42 6.54 -24.40
C SER A 137 -28.04 7.08 -24.78
N TYR A 138 -27.96 7.93 -25.80
CA TYR A 138 -26.72 8.55 -26.21
C TYR A 138 -26.11 9.48 -25.16
N LEU A 139 -26.90 10.03 -24.24
CA LEU A 139 -26.38 10.84 -23.14
C LEU A 139 -25.59 9.98 -22.14
N LEU A 140 -26.04 8.76 -21.86
CA LEU A 140 -25.28 7.79 -21.07
C LEU A 140 -23.95 7.47 -21.74
N GLY A 141 -23.96 7.11 -23.03
CA GLY A 141 -22.73 6.88 -23.78
C GLY A 141 -21.79 8.08 -23.75
N HIS A 142 -22.33 9.29 -23.91
CA HIS A 142 -21.55 10.53 -23.98
C HIS A 142 -20.97 11.01 -22.63
N ALA A 143 -21.56 10.60 -21.51
CA ALA A 143 -21.02 10.84 -20.18
C ALA A 143 -19.78 9.98 -19.89
N LEU A 144 -19.68 8.79 -20.50
CA LEU A 144 -18.58 7.84 -20.33
C LEU A 144 -17.35 8.33 -21.12
N VAL A 145 -16.60 9.23 -20.49
CA VAL A 145 -15.41 9.89 -21.04
C VAL A 145 -14.22 8.93 -21.24
N PRO A 146 -13.24 9.26 -22.10
CA PRO A 146 -12.06 8.42 -22.33
C PRO A 146 -11.29 8.02 -21.08
N TYR A 147 -10.99 8.96 -20.18
CA TYR A 147 -10.28 8.70 -18.92
C TYR A 147 -11.25 8.25 -17.83
N TRP A 148 -11.81 7.07 -18.05
CA TRP A 148 -12.64 6.39 -17.06
C TRP A 148 -11.89 5.15 -16.61
N ASP A 149 -11.56 5.06 -15.32
CA ASP A 149 -10.90 3.87 -14.78
C ASP A 149 -11.90 2.72 -14.74
N THR A 150 -11.72 1.75 -15.63
CA THR A 150 -12.57 0.55 -15.68
C THR A 150 -12.05 -0.57 -14.79
N ASN A 151 -10.93 -0.39 -14.08
CA ASN A 151 -10.37 -1.40 -13.18
C ASN A 151 -11.06 -1.39 -11.81
N LEU A 152 -11.68 -0.28 -11.42
CA LEU A 152 -12.30 -0.12 -10.11
C LEU A 152 -13.84 -0.29 -10.13
N ASP A 153 -14.51 -0.05 -11.26
CA ASP A 153 -15.98 0.07 -11.28
C ASP A 153 -16.70 -0.83 -12.30
N TYR A 154 -16.79 -2.12 -11.98
CA TYR A 154 -17.49 -3.13 -12.79
C TYR A 154 -18.98 -2.80 -13.10
N PRO A 155 -19.80 -2.27 -12.16
CA PRO A 155 -21.23 -2.08 -12.40
C PRO A 155 -21.57 -1.12 -13.54
N SER A 156 -20.79 -0.05 -13.70
CA SER A 156 -21.04 0.97 -14.71
C SER A 156 -20.83 0.47 -16.13
N CYS A 157 -19.81 -0.37 -16.33
CA CYS A 157 -19.55 -1.02 -17.62
C CYS A 157 -20.76 -1.86 -18.09
N MET A 158 -21.51 -2.41 -17.14
CA MET A 158 -22.64 -3.30 -17.40
C MET A 158 -23.93 -2.59 -17.79
N LEU A 159 -24.07 -1.28 -17.57
CA LEU A 159 -25.33 -0.57 -17.83
C LEU A 159 -25.69 -0.54 -19.32
N LEU A 160 -24.73 -0.24 -20.19
CA LEU A 160 -24.95 -0.26 -21.64
C LEU A 160 -25.17 -1.70 -22.16
N TYR A 161 -24.44 -2.69 -21.61
CA TYR A 161 -24.67 -4.11 -21.88
C TYR A 161 -26.11 -4.50 -21.60
N ARG A 162 -26.66 -4.12 -20.44
CA ARG A 162 -28.04 -4.42 -20.05
C ARG A 162 -29.05 -3.80 -21.01
N LEU A 163 -28.84 -2.57 -21.47
CA LEU A 163 -29.73 -1.97 -22.48
C LEU A 163 -29.73 -2.76 -23.79
N VAL A 164 -28.56 -3.23 -24.25
CA VAL A 164 -28.44 -4.07 -25.45
C VAL A 164 -29.04 -5.46 -25.20
N GLN A 165 -28.85 -6.04 -24.01
CA GLN A 165 -29.46 -7.31 -23.63
C GLN A 165 -30.99 -7.24 -23.65
N GLU A 166 -31.57 -6.15 -23.12
CA GLU A 166 -33.02 -5.96 -23.02
C GLU A 166 -33.66 -5.66 -24.38
N ARG A 167 -32.97 -4.93 -25.27
CA ARG A 167 -33.57 -4.31 -26.47
C ARG A 167 -32.94 -4.73 -27.80
N GLY A 168 -31.82 -5.44 -27.76
CA GLY A 168 -30.96 -5.64 -28.92
C GLY A 168 -30.34 -4.34 -29.43
N TRP A 169 -29.68 -4.41 -30.60
CA TRP A 169 -29.15 -3.23 -31.27
C TRP A 169 -30.26 -2.40 -31.93
N THR A 170 -30.76 -1.41 -31.22
CA THR A 170 -31.70 -0.40 -31.74
C THR A 170 -30.96 0.80 -32.32
N GLN A 171 -31.63 1.65 -33.10
CA GLN A 171 -31.03 2.90 -33.60
C GLN A 171 -30.54 3.80 -32.46
N ASP A 172 -31.25 3.84 -31.34
CA ASP A 172 -30.86 4.62 -30.16
C ASP A 172 -29.62 4.04 -29.47
N LEU A 173 -29.46 2.72 -29.40
CA LEU A 173 -28.28 2.10 -28.79
C LEU A 173 -27.05 2.13 -29.72
N ILE A 174 -27.26 2.05 -31.04
CA ILE A 174 -26.21 2.35 -32.01
C ILE A 174 -25.78 3.81 -31.88
N LYS A 175 -26.72 4.74 -31.69
CA LYS A 175 -26.39 6.14 -31.40
C LYS A 175 -25.62 6.27 -30.07
N ALA A 176 -25.95 5.51 -29.04
CA ALA A 176 -25.20 5.51 -27.78
C ALA A 176 -23.76 5.02 -27.95
N TYR A 177 -23.56 3.94 -28.71
CA TYR A 177 -22.23 3.46 -29.10
C TYR A 177 -21.42 4.56 -29.80
N LEU A 178 -22.03 5.27 -30.75
CA LEU A 178 -21.37 6.34 -31.52
C LEU A 178 -21.05 7.59 -30.70
N TRP A 179 -21.78 7.84 -29.61
CA TRP A 179 -21.57 8.98 -28.73
C TRP A 179 -20.68 8.65 -27.52
N CYS A 180 -20.31 7.37 -27.35
CA CYS A 180 -19.38 6.93 -26.32
C CYS A 180 -17.95 7.04 -26.81
N ASP A 181 -17.17 7.92 -26.19
CA ASP A 181 -15.77 8.18 -26.57
C ASP A 181 -14.84 7.12 -25.98
N ASN A 182 -15.26 6.45 -24.90
CA ASN A 182 -14.54 5.35 -24.26
C ASN A 182 -14.73 4.01 -25.00
N ASP A 183 -13.65 3.48 -25.56
CA ASP A 183 -13.57 2.18 -26.26
C ASP A 183 -13.95 0.98 -25.38
N ARG A 184 -13.56 0.98 -24.09
CA ARG A 184 -13.87 -0.12 -23.18
C ARG A 184 -15.37 -0.24 -22.95
N PHE A 185 -16.06 0.88 -22.76
CA PHE A 185 -17.52 0.89 -22.63
C PHE A 185 -18.25 0.54 -23.93
N ARG A 186 -17.71 0.93 -25.10
CA ARG A 186 -18.23 0.48 -26.41
C ARG A 186 -18.20 -1.04 -26.55
N ARG A 187 -17.11 -1.69 -26.12
CA ARG A 187 -17.00 -3.16 -26.10
C ARG A 187 -17.91 -3.80 -25.07
N ALA A 188 -17.98 -3.21 -23.88
CA ALA A 188 -18.81 -3.69 -22.79
C ALA A 188 -20.29 -3.80 -23.21
N MET A 189 -20.75 -3.06 -24.22
CA MET A 189 -22.11 -3.19 -24.78
C MET A 189 -22.46 -4.61 -25.25
N TYR A 190 -21.50 -5.45 -25.61
CA TYR A 190 -21.74 -6.85 -26.01
C TYR A 190 -20.84 -7.87 -25.29
N ASP A 191 -19.71 -7.43 -24.75
CA ASP A 191 -18.79 -8.27 -23.99
C ASP A 191 -18.95 -7.98 -22.48
N GLY A 192 -19.82 -8.75 -21.82
CA GLY A 192 -20.21 -8.52 -20.42
C GLY A 192 -19.20 -9.01 -19.38
N GLY A 193 -17.96 -9.27 -19.80
CA GLY A 193 -16.86 -9.69 -18.92
C GLY A 193 -17.06 -11.06 -18.28
N GLU A 194 -16.36 -11.29 -17.16
CA GLU A 194 -16.36 -12.57 -16.44
C GLU A 194 -17.74 -12.91 -15.84
N GLU A 195 -18.54 -11.91 -15.46
CA GLU A 195 -19.87 -12.11 -14.87
C GLU A 195 -20.92 -12.60 -15.89
N HIS A 196 -20.71 -12.32 -17.18
CA HIS A 196 -21.61 -12.73 -18.25
C HIS A 196 -20.84 -13.50 -19.33
N PRO A 197 -20.54 -14.80 -19.08
CA PRO A 197 -19.69 -15.60 -19.96
C PRO A 197 -20.28 -15.84 -21.36
N THR A 198 -21.55 -15.48 -21.57
CA THR A 198 -22.18 -15.49 -22.88
C THR A 198 -22.20 -14.08 -23.45
N PRO A 199 -21.29 -13.73 -24.37
CA PRO A 199 -21.33 -12.44 -25.05
C PRO A 199 -22.64 -12.29 -25.84
N LEU A 200 -23.17 -11.06 -25.90
CA LEU A 200 -24.29 -10.71 -26.77
C LEU A 200 -23.81 -10.65 -28.22
N PRO A 201 -24.72 -10.68 -29.21
CA PRO A 201 -24.33 -10.38 -30.59
C PRO A 201 -23.64 -9.02 -30.66
N SER A 202 -22.42 -8.99 -31.20
CA SER A 202 -21.63 -7.78 -31.40
C SER A 202 -22.32 -6.82 -32.39
N LEU A 203 -21.93 -5.53 -32.38
CA LEU A 203 -22.47 -4.59 -33.37
C LEU A 203 -22.00 -4.96 -34.79
N ALA A 204 -20.78 -5.51 -34.94
CA ALA A 204 -20.32 -6.09 -36.20
C ALA A 204 -21.25 -7.20 -36.70
N SER A 205 -21.65 -8.12 -35.82
CA SER A 205 -22.60 -9.18 -36.14
C SER A 205 -23.95 -8.60 -36.58
N HIS A 206 -24.47 -7.61 -35.86
CA HIS A 206 -25.72 -6.94 -36.23
C HIS A 206 -25.63 -6.27 -37.62
N LEU A 207 -24.58 -5.48 -37.87
CA LEU A 207 -24.37 -4.79 -39.15
C LEU A 207 -24.15 -5.77 -40.32
N THR A 208 -23.55 -6.94 -40.06
CA THR A 208 -23.37 -7.99 -41.06
C THR A 208 -24.70 -8.61 -41.49
N HIS A 209 -25.62 -8.79 -40.55
CA HIS A 209 -26.98 -9.30 -40.84
C HIS A 209 -27.91 -8.22 -41.42
N HIS A 210 -27.58 -6.94 -41.20
CA HIS A 210 -28.33 -5.77 -41.65
C HIS A 210 -27.43 -4.79 -42.43
N PRO A 211 -26.92 -5.18 -43.62
CA PRO A 211 -25.97 -4.35 -44.37
C PRO A 211 -26.53 -2.98 -44.77
N GLU A 212 -27.85 -2.84 -44.87
CA GLU A 212 -28.54 -1.55 -45.05
C GLU A 212 -28.30 -0.58 -43.89
N ALA A 213 -28.07 -1.09 -42.67
CA ALA A 213 -27.81 -0.31 -41.48
C ALA A 213 -26.37 0.25 -41.44
N LEU A 214 -25.42 -0.35 -42.16
CA LEU A 214 -24.01 0.10 -42.19
C LEU A 214 -23.89 1.53 -42.73
N ALA A 215 -24.64 1.87 -43.78
CA ALA A 215 -24.66 3.23 -44.31
C ALA A 215 -25.25 4.23 -43.30
N ALA A 216 -26.28 3.82 -42.55
CA ALA A 216 -26.88 4.64 -41.50
C ALA A 216 -25.93 4.84 -40.31
N PHE A 217 -25.17 3.81 -39.92
CA PHE A 217 -24.10 3.89 -38.92
C PHE A 217 -23.03 4.91 -39.32
N GLN A 218 -22.46 4.78 -40.53
CA GLN A 218 -21.42 5.68 -41.03
C GLN A 218 -21.91 7.13 -41.13
N ASN A 219 -23.13 7.34 -41.65
CA ASN A 219 -23.74 8.67 -41.71
C ASN A 219 -24.00 9.26 -40.32
N SER A 220 -24.29 8.44 -39.32
CA SER A 220 -24.52 8.88 -37.95
C SER A 220 -23.21 9.23 -37.26
N LEU A 221 -22.13 8.48 -37.50
CA LEU A 221 -20.79 8.81 -37.00
C LEU A 221 -20.30 10.16 -37.58
N VAL A 222 -20.49 10.40 -38.88
CA VAL A 222 -20.18 11.71 -39.49
C VAL A 222 -20.98 12.84 -38.85
N ARG A 223 -22.29 12.62 -38.64
CA ARG A 223 -23.14 13.62 -37.98
C ARG A 223 -22.71 13.88 -36.53
N ARG A 224 -22.34 12.84 -35.79
CA ARG A 224 -21.80 12.95 -34.42
C ARG A 224 -20.53 13.78 -34.40
N LEU A 225 -19.54 13.44 -35.22
CA LEU A 225 -18.25 14.15 -35.27
C LEU A 225 -18.37 15.61 -35.68
N ARG A 226 -19.41 15.96 -36.46
CA ARG A 226 -19.74 17.37 -36.77
C ARG A 226 -20.41 18.11 -35.64
N ALA A 227 -21.24 17.42 -34.86
CA ALA A 227 -21.97 18.02 -33.77
C ALA A 227 -21.06 18.23 -32.56
N VAL A 228 -20.24 17.22 -32.23
CA VAL A 228 -19.35 17.22 -31.07
C VAL A 228 -18.04 16.49 -31.45
N PRO A 229 -16.87 17.13 -31.28
CA PRO A 229 -15.58 16.47 -31.46
C PRO A 229 -15.38 15.28 -30.51
N LEU A 230 -14.48 14.35 -30.86
CA LEU A 230 -14.03 13.31 -29.92
C LEU A 230 -13.24 13.94 -28.79
N LEU A 231 -13.46 13.46 -27.56
CA LEU A 231 -12.60 13.80 -26.44
C LEU A 231 -11.34 12.92 -26.48
N ALA A 232 -10.17 13.52 -26.35
CA ALA A 232 -8.90 12.81 -26.26
C ALA A 232 -8.65 12.32 -24.82
N PHE A 233 -7.72 11.37 -24.68
CA PHE A 233 -7.25 10.88 -23.39
C PHE A 233 -6.21 11.86 -22.80
N SER A 234 -6.22 12.07 -21.48
CA SER A 234 -5.51 13.16 -20.80
C SER A 234 -3.99 12.99 -20.70
N ASP A 235 -3.46 11.77 -20.81
CA ASP A 235 -2.07 11.47 -20.41
C ASP A 235 -1.07 11.12 -21.54
N ARG A 236 -1.45 11.08 -22.83
CA ARG A 236 -0.48 10.79 -23.93
C ARG A 236 -0.69 11.58 -25.22
N GLU A 237 0.41 12.14 -25.74
CA GLU A 237 0.49 12.74 -27.08
C GLU A 237 0.03 11.79 -28.20
N GLU A 238 0.25 10.49 -28.00
CA GLU A 238 -0.11 9.39 -28.92
C GLU A 238 -1.61 9.27 -29.18
N TYR A 239 -2.47 9.78 -28.29
CA TYR A 239 -3.93 9.64 -28.37
C TYR A 239 -4.65 10.87 -28.93
N THR A 240 -3.93 11.77 -29.59
CA THR A 240 -4.52 12.90 -30.34
C THR A 240 -4.67 12.62 -31.84
N ASP A 241 -4.16 11.48 -32.33
CA ASP A 241 -4.25 11.12 -33.75
C ASP A 241 -5.69 10.73 -34.15
N PHE A 242 -6.36 11.67 -34.83
CA PHE A 242 -7.74 11.50 -35.26
C PHE A 242 -8.01 10.24 -36.11
N PRO A 243 -7.16 9.89 -37.11
CA PRO A 243 -7.26 8.61 -37.82
C PRO A 243 -7.37 7.40 -36.88
N SER A 244 -6.46 7.26 -35.91
CA SER A 244 -6.47 6.13 -34.96
C SER A 244 -7.74 6.09 -34.10
N LEU A 245 -8.18 7.25 -33.59
CA LEU A 245 -9.43 7.35 -32.83
C LEU A 245 -10.66 7.01 -33.67
N LEU A 246 -10.68 7.39 -34.94
CA LEU A 246 -11.75 7.00 -35.86
C LEU A 246 -11.73 5.51 -36.16
N MET A 247 -10.54 4.90 -36.28
CA MET A 247 -10.41 3.46 -36.48
C MET A 247 -10.92 2.66 -35.27
N ALA A 248 -10.75 3.18 -34.05
CA ALA A 248 -11.23 2.52 -32.84
C ALA A 248 -12.74 2.22 -32.87
N PHE A 249 -13.56 3.11 -33.46
CA PHE A 249 -15.01 2.84 -33.64
C PHE A 249 -15.32 1.61 -34.51
N PHE A 250 -14.43 1.25 -35.43
CA PHE A 250 -14.59 0.04 -36.25
C PHE A 250 -13.99 -1.18 -35.56
N TYR A 251 -12.86 -0.99 -34.87
CA TYR A 251 -12.21 -2.06 -34.13
C TYR A 251 -13.09 -2.55 -32.97
N ASP A 252 -13.76 -1.65 -32.25
CA ASP A 252 -14.62 -2.00 -31.11
C ASP A 252 -15.98 -2.56 -31.53
N LEU A 253 -16.21 -2.88 -32.81
CA LEU A 253 -17.45 -3.50 -33.26
C LEU A 253 -17.54 -4.98 -32.87
N ASP A 254 -16.41 -5.64 -32.58
CA ASP A 254 -16.30 -7.04 -32.17
C ASP A 254 -15.04 -7.32 -31.33
N SER A 255 -14.94 -8.50 -30.72
CA SER A 255 -13.82 -8.88 -29.83
C SER A 255 -12.55 -9.31 -30.57
N TRP A 256 -12.62 -9.57 -31.89
CA TRP A 256 -11.54 -9.92 -32.84
C TRP A 256 -10.41 -10.85 -32.33
N GLY A 257 -10.59 -11.56 -31.22
CA GLY A 257 -9.71 -12.60 -30.70
C GLY A 257 -8.65 -12.23 -29.65
N GLU A 258 -8.43 -10.96 -29.27
CA GLU A 258 -7.37 -10.59 -28.28
C GLU A 258 -7.70 -9.36 -27.41
N GLN A 259 -7.15 -9.33 -26.19
CA GLN A 259 -7.32 -8.27 -25.19
C GLN A 259 -6.48 -7.02 -25.54
N GLY A 260 -7.16 -5.94 -25.96
CA GLY A 260 -6.69 -4.56 -25.85
C GLY A 260 -5.86 -4.01 -27.01
N TRP A 261 -6.47 -3.19 -27.87
CA TRP A 261 -5.71 -2.48 -28.92
C TRP A 261 -4.74 -1.43 -28.40
N ARG A 262 -4.96 -0.94 -27.18
CA ARG A 262 -4.09 0.04 -26.51
C ARG A 262 -2.66 -0.47 -26.26
N ASN A 263 -2.40 -1.77 -26.51
CA ASN A 263 -1.09 -2.39 -26.41
C ASN A 263 -0.40 -2.60 -27.78
N TYR A 264 -1.03 -2.23 -28.89
CA TYR A 264 -0.42 -2.35 -30.22
C TYR A 264 0.14 -1.01 -30.69
N ASP A 265 1.32 -1.06 -31.30
CA ASP A 265 1.81 0.05 -32.12
C ASP A 265 0.86 0.29 -33.30
N ASN A 266 0.81 1.52 -33.84
CA ASN A 266 -0.10 1.90 -34.92
C ASN A 266 -0.02 0.96 -36.14
N ASP A 267 1.16 0.42 -36.47
CA ASP A 267 1.36 -0.48 -37.60
C ASP A 267 0.66 -1.85 -37.41
N ASP A 268 0.68 -2.38 -36.18
CA ASP A 268 0.02 -3.65 -35.84
C ASP A 268 -1.51 -3.49 -35.83
N LEU A 269 -2.01 -2.34 -35.37
CA LEU A 269 -3.43 -2.00 -35.43
C LEU A 269 -3.92 -1.93 -36.88
N VAL A 270 -3.19 -1.24 -37.76
CA VAL A 270 -3.52 -1.13 -39.18
C VAL A 270 -3.53 -2.50 -39.85
N ALA A 271 -2.50 -3.33 -39.63
CA ALA A 271 -2.43 -4.68 -40.18
C ALA A 271 -3.62 -5.55 -39.74
N ARG A 272 -4.07 -5.41 -38.48
CA ARG A 272 -5.26 -6.11 -37.99
C ARG A 272 -6.54 -5.59 -38.64
N LEU A 273 -6.72 -4.27 -38.73
CA LEU A 273 -7.87 -3.67 -39.39
C LEU A 273 -7.98 -4.02 -40.87
N ASP A 274 -6.85 -4.31 -41.54
CA ASP A 274 -6.81 -4.78 -42.93
C ASP A 274 -7.28 -6.22 -43.10
N THR A 275 -7.11 -7.07 -42.07
CA THR A 275 -7.46 -8.49 -42.14
C THR A 275 -8.90 -8.79 -41.72
N GLN A 276 -9.49 -7.96 -40.85
CA GLN A 276 -10.86 -8.14 -40.38
C GLN A 276 -11.87 -7.56 -41.39
N LEU A 277 -12.90 -8.35 -41.70
CA LEU A 277 -13.91 -7.99 -42.70
C LEU A 277 -15.26 -7.66 -42.07
N LEU A 278 -15.87 -6.58 -42.54
CA LEU A 278 -17.26 -6.22 -42.27
C LEU A 278 -17.98 -6.06 -43.61
N CYS A 279 -19.09 -6.79 -43.81
CA CYS A 279 -19.85 -6.76 -45.06
C CYS A 279 -19.00 -6.94 -46.36
N GLY A 280 -17.90 -7.71 -46.28
CA GLY A 280 -17.02 -8.00 -47.41
C GLY A 280 -15.91 -6.96 -47.71
N GLN A 281 -15.76 -5.92 -46.88
CA GLN A 281 -14.66 -4.95 -46.96
C GLN A 281 -13.85 -4.97 -45.66
N SER A 282 -12.58 -4.55 -45.71
CA SER A 282 -11.77 -4.48 -44.48
C SER A 282 -12.23 -3.32 -43.59
N LEU A 283 -12.04 -3.45 -42.27
CA LEU A 283 -12.32 -2.36 -41.33
C LEU A 283 -11.49 -1.11 -41.66
N ALA A 284 -10.24 -1.29 -42.06
CA ALA A 284 -9.36 -0.21 -42.51
C ALA A 284 -9.91 0.53 -43.74
N GLN A 285 -10.51 -0.18 -44.69
CA GLN A 285 -11.15 0.42 -45.86
C GLN A 285 -12.37 1.26 -45.46
N HIS A 286 -13.22 0.76 -44.56
CA HIS A 286 -14.36 1.51 -44.05
C HIS A 286 -13.93 2.79 -43.32
N GLY A 287 -12.95 2.68 -42.43
CA GLY A 287 -12.40 3.81 -41.71
C GLY A 287 -11.76 4.85 -42.64
N SER A 288 -10.95 4.41 -43.61
CA SER A 288 -10.28 5.28 -44.57
C SER A 288 -11.27 6.03 -45.47
N ALA A 289 -12.33 5.35 -45.94
CA ALA A 289 -13.37 5.99 -46.73
C ALA A 289 -14.12 7.06 -45.92
N LEU A 290 -14.39 6.79 -44.63
CA LEU A 290 -15.04 7.74 -43.74
C LEU A 290 -14.15 8.96 -43.44
N LEU A 291 -12.86 8.73 -43.19
CA LEU A 291 -11.86 9.79 -43.00
C LEU A 291 -11.75 10.69 -44.23
N GLN A 292 -11.68 10.10 -45.42
CA GLN A 292 -11.64 10.85 -46.68
C GLN A 292 -12.90 11.71 -46.84
N ARG A 293 -14.07 11.15 -46.53
CA ARG A 293 -15.34 11.86 -46.57
C ARG A 293 -15.38 13.05 -45.59
N LEU A 294 -14.93 12.85 -44.36
CA LEU A 294 -14.84 13.94 -43.37
C LEU A 294 -13.91 15.06 -43.83
N ARG A 295 -12.74 14.70 -44.40
CA ARG A 295 -11.79 15.67 -44.98
C ARG A 295 -12.35 16.44 -46.18
N GLN A 296 -13.21 15.82 -46.99
CA GLN A 296 -13.83 16.46 -48.15
C GLN A 296 -14.98 17.40 -47.77
N GLU A 297 -15.77 17.01 -46.77
CA GLU A 297 -17.01 17.72 -46.43
C GLU A 297 -16.83 18.84 -45.37
N GLY A 298 -15.63 19.08 -44.84
CA GLY A 298 -15.36 20.24 -43.97
C GLY A 298 -14.01 20.20 -43.24
N GLN A 299 -13.67 21.33 -42.61
CA GLN A 299 -12.53 21.46 -41.70
C GLN A 299 -13.06 21.78 -40.30
N GLY A 300 -12.81 20.90 -39.33
CA GLY A 300 -13.10 21.14 -37.93
C GLY A 300 -12.12 20.36 -37.06
N PRO A 301 -11.92 20.77 -35.80
CA PRO A 301 -11.23 19.91 -34.85
C PRO A 301 -12.14 18.70 -34.59
N TRP A 302 -11.79 17.56 -35.18
CA TRP A 302 -12.54 16.31 -34.97
C TRP A 302 -12.23 15.65 -33.62
N VAL A 303 -11.18 16.13 -32.96
CA VAL A 303 -10.70 15.74 -31.64
C VAL A 303 -10.42 17.00 -30.85
N ILE A 304 -10.76 17.00 -29.57
CA ILE A 304 -10.45 18.04 -28.58
C ILE A 304 -9.91 17.38 -27.31
N ILE A 305 -9.10 18.10 -26.55
CA ILE A 305 -8.81 17.78 -25.15
C ILE A 305 -9.86 18.42 -24.24
N SER A 306 -9.95 17.96 -23.00
CA SER A 306 -10.90 18.53 -22.04
C SER A 306 -10.48 19.93 -21.58
N ASP A 307 -11.40 20.67 -20.95
CA ASP A 307 -11.04 21.97 -20.39
C ASP A 307 -10.12 21.83 -19.18
N SER A 308 -10.29 20.75 -18.38
CA SER A 308 -9.39 20.45 -17.26
C SER A 308 -8.00 20.15 -17.78
N ASP A 309 -7.88 19.25 -18.75
CA ASP A 309 -6.60 18.91 -19.39
C ASP A 309 -6.00 20.12 -20.10
N ARG A 310 -6.82 21.01 -20.67
CA ARG A 310 -6.32 22.24 -21.29
C ARG A 310 -5.81 23.23 -20.25
N LEU A 311 -6.44 23.32 -19.07
CA LEU A 311 -5.97 24.16 -17.98
C LEU A 311 -4.71 23.58 -17.33
N ASP A 312 -4.68 22.26 -17.13
CA ASP A 312 -3.51 21.54 -16.64
C ASP A 312 -2.40 21.59 -17.68
N TRP A 313 -2.69 21.43 -18.97
CA TRP A 313 -1.71 21.62 -20.03
C TRP A 313 -1.28 23.07 -20.17
N HIS A 314 -2.13 24.07 -19.94
CA HIS A 314 -1.68 25.46 -19.89
C HIS A 314 -0.91 25.78 -18.62
N SER A 315 -1.16 25.07 -17.52
CA SER A 315 -0.41 25.22 -16.26
C SER A 315 0.92 24.48 -16.35
N GLN A 316 0.93 23.29 -16.94
CA GLN A 316 2.10 22.51 -17.31
C GLN A 316 2.87 23.21 -18.41
N LEU A 317 2.26 23.80 -19.43
CA LEU A 317 2.94 24.65 -20.41
C LEU A 317 3.36 25.97 -19.78
N ALA A 318 2.68 26.51 -18.77
CA ALA A 318 3.18 27.69 -18.06
C ALA A 318 4.33 27.31 -17.14
N GLU A 319 4.33 26.11 -16.57
CA GLU A 319 5.38 25.52 -15.75
C GLU A 319 6.53 25.00 -16.61
N GLU A 320 6.27 24.49 -17.81
CA GLU A 320 7.18 24.01 -18.85
C GLU A 320 7.63 25.16 -19.72
N GLU A 321 6.89 26.25 -19.87
CA GLU A 321 7.41 27.52 -20.39
C GLU A 321 8.14 28.25 -19.27
N ASP A 322 7.77 28.10 -17.98
CA ASP A 322 8.65 28.55 -16.89
C ASP A 322 9.89 27.63 -16.76
N GLN A 323 9.80 26.33 -17.11
CA GLN A 323 10.88 25.33 -17.07
C GLN A 323 11.66 25.20 -18.40
N ALA A 324 11.12 25.66 -19.53
CA ALA A 324 11.81 25.81 -20.81
C ALA A 324 12.28 27.26 -20.96
N ALA A 325 11.65 28.21 -20.27
CA ALA A 325 12.27 29.48 -19.94
C ALA A 325 13.09 29.42 -18.64
N THR A 326 13.23 28.29 -17.91
CA THR A 326 14.14 28.28 -16.74
C THR A 326 15.59 28.40 -17.17
N PRO A 327 16.09 27.84 -18.29
CA PRO A 327 17.41 28.21 -18.80
C PRO A 327 17.46 29.72 -19.13
N ASP A 328 16.39 30.25 -19.74
CA ASP A 328 16.34 31.65 -20.20
C ASP A 328 16.31 32.67 -19.05
N ARG A 329 15.56 32.40 -17.97
CA ARG A 329 15.41 33.30 -16.82
C ARG A 329 16.44 33.05 -15.71
N SER A 330 16.94 31.83 -15.51
CA SER A 330 17.89 31.53 -14.42
C SER A 330 19.19 32.33 -14.52
N TRP A 331 19.70 32.56 -15.74
CA TRP A 331 20.84 33.48 -15.91
C TRP A 331 20.47 34.93 -15.58
N ASP A 332 19.28 35.39 -15.94
CA ASP A 332 18.85 36.76 -15.64
C ASP A 332 18.72 36.97 -14.12
N TYR A 333 18.31 35.94 -13.37
CA TYR A 333 18.27 35.94 -11.89
C TYR A 333 19.68 36.03 -11.28
N LEU A 334 20.59 35.18 -11.75
CA LEU A 334 22.00 35.18 -11.32
C LEU A 334 22.71 36.49 -11.69
N ARG A 335 22.45 37.02 -12.89
CA ARG A 335 23.02 38.28 -13.36
C ARG A 335 22.52 39.45 -12.51
N ALA A 336 21.24 39.50 -12.16
CA ALA A 336 20.69 40.52 -11.27
C ALA A 336 21.32 40.42 -9.87
N PHE A 337 21.43 39.20 -9.33
CA PHE A 337 22.11 38.96 -8.07
C PHE A 337 23.58 39.39 -8.10
N PHE A 338 24.37 38.93 -9.07
CA PHE A 338 25.77 39.31 -9.22
C PHE A 338 25.92 40.83 -9.37
N ALA A 339 25.09 41.48 -10.20
CA ALA A 339 25.10 42.93 -10.35
C ALA A 339 24.82 43.69 -9.04
N SER A 340 24.07 43.09 -8.11
CA SER A 340 23.80 43.66 -6.78
C SER A 340 25.00 43.57 -5.82
N LEU A 341 25.99 42.71 -6.10
CA LEU A 341 27.18 42.54 -5.29
C LEU A 341 28.26 43.60 -5.61
N PRO A 342 29.15 43.92 -4.66
CA PRO A 342 30.28 44.82 -4.94
C PRO A 342 31.16 44.29 -6.06
N ARG A 343 31.40 45.09 -7.11
CA ARG A 343 32.12 44.67 -8.34
C ARG A 343 31.41 43.57 -9.14
N GLY A 344 30.09 43.45 -8.99
CA GLY A 344 29.24 42.48 -9.69
C GLY A 344 29.46 42.32 -11.18
N GLN A 345 29.74 43.42 -11.90
CA GLN A 345 30.06 43.37 -13.33
C GLN A 345 31.30 42.50 -13.63
N ALA A 346 32.28 42.47 -12.73
CA ALA A 346 33.46 41.61 -12.90
C ALA A 346 33.12 40.12 -12.74
N LEU A 347 32.15 39.75 -11.88
CA LEU A 347 31.65 38.37 -11.79
C LEU A 347 30.94 37.97 -13.09
N ILE A 348 30.07 38.85 -13.59
CA ILE A 348 29.34 38.64 -14.84
C ILE A 348 30.32 38.50 -16.01
N ASP A 349 31.29 39.41 -16.13
CA ASP A 349 32.29 39.37 -17.20
C ASP A 349 33.18 38.11 -17.11
N TYR A 350 33.54 37.67 -15.90
CA TYR A 350 34.30 36.43 -15.69
C TYR A 350 33.51 35.22 -16.17
N VAL A 351 32.25 35.07 -15.74
CA VAL A 351 31.39 33.94 -16.15
C VAL A 351 31.21 33.91 -17.67
N VAL A 352 30.91 35.06 -18.29
CA VAL A 352 30.57 35.13 -19.72
C VAL A 352 31.80 35.07 -20.63
N ARG A 353 32.88 35.78 -20.29
CA ARG A 353 34.05 35.97 -21.17
C ARG A 353 35.30 35.22 -20.72
N GLY A 354 35.33 34.79 -19.47
CA GLY A 354 36.49 34.16 -18.86
C GLY A 354 37.55 35.20 -18.51
N GLY A 355 38.67 34.73 -17.95
CA GLY A 355 39.77 35.61 -17.57
C GLY A 355 40.46 35.16 -16.30
N ASP A 356 41.22 36.08 -15.71
CA ASP A 356 41.94 35.83 -14.46
C ASP A 356 40.96 35.70 -13.29
N ASN A 357 40.93 34.54 -12.63
CA ASN A 357 40.03 34.25 -11.51
C ASN A 357 40.55 34.75 -10.15
N ARG A 358 41.76 35.32 -10.08
CA ARG A 358 42.38 35.78 -8.82
C ARG A 358 41.57 36.86 -8.10
N PHE A 359 40.70 37.58 -8.80
CA PHE A 359 39.83 38.58 -8.18
C PHE A 359 38.68 37.96 -7.37
N LEU A 360 38.32 36.69 -7.60
CA LEU A 360 37.29 35.98 -6.83
C LEU A 360 37.67 35.86 -5.36
N GLY A 361 38.96 35.66 -5.06
CA GLY A 361 39.48 35.65 -3.68
C GLY A 361 39.38 37.00 -2.93
N GLN A 362 38.89 38.05 -3.58
CA GLN A 362 38.64 39.36 -2.96
C GLN A 362 37.17 39.53 -2.50
N TYR A 363 36.29 38.59 -2.83
CA TYR A 363 34.91 38.59 -2.35
C TYR A 363 34.81 37.97 -0.97
N PRO A 364 34.23 38.65 0.03
CA PRO A 364 33.88 37.99 1.27
C PRO A 364 32.73 36.99 1.04
N PRO A 365 32.64 35.92 1.84
CA PRO A 365 31.50 35.01 1.80
C PRO A 365 30.17 35.75 1.96
N PHE A 366 29.20 35.40 1.13
CA PHE A 366 27.87 35.97 1.14
C PHE A 366 26.94 35.14 2.04
N ASP A 367 26.26 35.81 2.98
CA ASP A 367 25.28 35.20 3.88
C ASP A 367 23.90 35.20 3.19
N PHE A 368 23.53 34.09 2.54
CA PHE A 368 22.27 33.99 1.76
C PHE A 368 21.01 34.23 2.60
N ARG A 369 21.07 34.03 3.92
CA ARG A 369 19.99 34.41 4.86
C ARG A 369 19.70 35.91 4.88
N LYS A 370 20.65 36.73 4.41
CA LYS A 370 20.52 38.19 4.30
C LYS A 370 20.12 38.64 2.90
N LEU A 371 19.95 37.73 1.94
CA LEU A 371 19.46 38.08 0.61
C LEU A 371 18.09 38.73 0.76
N LYS A 372 17.98 39.99 0.34
CA LYS A 372 16.69 40.69 0.35
C LYS A 372 16.00 40.48 -0.99
N ARG A 373 14.68 40.25 -0.97
CA ARG A 373 13.85 40.20 -2.20
C ARG A 373 14.10 41.38 -3.13
N ALA A 374 14.37 42.59 -2.61
CA ALA A 374 14.67 43.76 -3.44
C ALA A 374 16.03 43.72 -4.18
N GLN A 375 16.99 42.89 -3.76
CA GLN A 375 18.32 42.79 -4.38
C GLN A 375 18.33 41.86 -5.59
N ALA A 376 17.59 40.76 -5.52
CA ALA A 376 17.42 39.80 -6.60
C ALA A 376 16.05 39.11 -6.42
N PRO A 377 14.95 39.77 -6.85
CA PRO A 377 13.58 39.30 -6.56
C PRO A 377 13.35 37.87 -7.01
N ASP A 378 13.76 37.56 -8.22
CA ASP A 378 13.46 36.27 -8.83
C ASP A 378 14.34 35.15 -8.27
N LEU A 379 15.63 35.42 -8.01
CA LEU A 379 16.50 34.46 -7.30
C LEU A 379 15.99 34.19 -5.89
N TYR A 380 15.49 35.22 -5.20
CA TYR A 380 14.95 35.09 -3.85
C TYR A 380 13.72 34.19 -3.81
N GLU A 381 12.77 34.38 -4.72
CA GLU A 381 11.59 33.51 -4.83
C GLU A 381 11.98 32.08 -5.25
N HIS A 382 12.93 31.94 -6.17
CA HIS A 382 13.44 30.63 -6.59
C HIS A 382 14.08 29.85 -5.43
N LEU A 383 14.92 30.49 -4.61
CA LEU A 383 15.54 29.87 -3.44
C LEU A 383 14.51 29.55 -2.34
N LEU A 384 13.47 30.36 -2.17
CA LEU A 384 12.38 30.09 -1.23
C LEU A 384 11.60 28.83 -1.62
N PHE A 385 11.22 28.75 -2.90
CA PHE A 385 10.37 27.66 -3.39
C PHE A 385 11.12 26.33 -3.48
N TRP A 386 12.33 26.33 -4.06
CA TRP A 386 13.04 25.08 -4.39
C TRP A 386 14.02 24.61 -3.32
N VAL A 387 14.53 25.51 -2.47
CA VAL A 387 15.70 25.22 -1.63
C VAL A 387 15.39 25.24 -0.14
N ALA A 388 14.55 26.17 0.32
CA ALA A 388 14.31 26.40 1.75
C ALA A 388 12.91 26.00 2.24
N ASN A 389 12.09 25.40 1.37
CA ASN A 389 10.73 24.86 1.57
C ASN A 389 9.68 25.73 2.29
N ASP A 390 10.01 26.88 2.90
CA ASP A 390 9.09 27.91 3.43
C ASP A 390 9.78 29.19 3.98
N SER A 391 11.12 29.24 4.20
CA SER A 391 11.79 30.42 4.80
C SER A 391 13.26 30.69 4.39
N PRO A 392 13.67 31.93 4.08
CA PRO A 392 15.06 32.24 3.68
C PRO A 392 16.05 32.15 4.84
N GLN A 393 15.56 32.10 6.08
CA GLN A 393 16.40 31.95 7.28
C GLN A 393 17.07 30.56 7.33
N GLU A 394 16.54 29.61 6.56
CA GLU A 394 17.03 28.24 6.43
C GLU A 394 18.10 28.07 5.34
N LEU A 395 18.40 29.11 4.54
CA LEU A 395 19.43 29.07 3.49
C LEU A 395 20.86 29.01 4.07
N SER A 396 21.26 27.84 4.56
CA SER A 396 22.63 27.54 5.00
C SER A 396 23.56 27.24 3.81
N CYS A 397 24.88 27.28 4.05
CA CYS A 397 25.84 26.86 3.02
C CYS A 397 25.62 25.41 2.57
N ASP A 398 25.22 24.52 3.48
CA ASP A 398 24.98 23.10 3.18
C ASP A 398 23.74 22.90 2.31
N ILE A 399 22.67 23.65 2.61
CA ILE A 399 21.42 23.63 1.83
C ILE A 399 21.66 24.20 0.42
N MET A 400 22.39 25.30 0.31
CA MET A 400 22.82 25.84 -1.00
C MET A 400 23.74 24.86 -1.74
N ALA A 401 24.64 24.17 -1.03
CA ALA A 401 25.55 23.22 -1.65
C ALA A 401 24.82 21.99 -2.20
N GLY A 402 23.85 21.46 -1.46
CA GLY A 402 23.02 20.33 -1.89
C GLY A 402 22.10 20.64 -3.08
N ASN A 403 21.77 21.92 -3.30
CA ASN A 403 20.85 22.37 -4.34
C ASN A 403 21.52 23.21 -5.44
N ILE A 404 22.85 23.29 -5.47
CA ILE A 404 23.57 24.14 -6.43
C ILE A 404 23.30 23.75 -7.89
N GLY A 405 22.96 22.48 -8.16
CA GLY A 405 22.56 22.03 -9.50
C GLY A 405 21.38 22.83 -10.06
N LEU A 406 20.38 23.12 -9.21
CA LEU A 406 19.22 23.94 -9.58
C LEU A 406 19.61 25.40 -9.81
N VAL A 407 20.56 25.92 -9.02
CA VAL A 407 21.09 27.27 -9.18
C VAL A 407 21.94 27.41 -10.45
N LEU A 408 22.64 26.35 -10.86
CA LEU A 408 23.53 26.32 -12.02
C LEU A 408 22.80 26.11 -13.36
N MET A 409 21.49 25.82 -13.36
CA MET A 409 20.68 25.70 -14.58
C MET A 409 20.76 26.95 -15.48
N GLY A 410 21.09 28.13 -14.93
CA GLY A 410 21.33 29.35 -15.70
C GLY A 410 22.50 29.28 -16.70
N ALA A 411 23.42 28.32 -16.57
CA ALA A 411 24.52 28.14 -17.51
C ALA A 411 24.09 27.59 -18.87
N GLU A 412 22.97 26.85 -18.94
CA GLU A 412 22.50 26.17 -20.15
C GLU A 412 22.29 27.16 -21.31
N ARG A 413 21.75 28.35 -21.02
CA ARG A 413 21.58 29.44 -22.00
C ARG A 413 22.91 29.99 -22.51
N LEU A 414 23.86 30.24 -21.60
CA LEU A 414 25.18 30.74 -21.96
C LEU A 414 25.92 29.70 -22.82
N LEU A 415 25.70 28.41 -22.58
CA LEU A 415 26.27 27.34 -23.40
C LEU A 415 25.63 27.23 -24.78
N ALA A 416 24.30 27.35 -24.86
CA ALA A 416 23.59 27.38 -26.14
C ALA A 416 24.11 28.50 -27.05
N THR A 417 24.56 29.62 -26.47
CA THR A 417 25.06 30.78 -27.22
C THR A 417 26.57 30.79 -27.43
N ALA A 418 27.38 30.35 -26.47
CA ALA A 418 28.84 30.45 -26.50
C ALA A 418 29.57 29.17 -26.92
N LYS A 419 28.90 28.00 -26.92
CA LYS A 419 29.52 26.66 -27.08
C LYS A 419 30.71 26.39 -26.13
N ASP A 420 30.80 27.14 -25.03
CA ASP A 420 31.94 27.12 -24.13
C ASP A 420 31.59 26.40 -22.83
N GLN A 421 31.79 25.08 -22.81
CA GLN A 421 31.52 24.20 -21.66
C GLN A 421 32.18 24.67 -20.34
N ASP A 422 33.17 25.57 -20.41
CA ASP A 422 33.86 26.13 -19.25
C ASP A 422 33.02 27.14 -18.45
N ILE A 423 31.83 27.53 -18.95
CA ILE A 423 30.92 28.44 -18.25
C ILE A 423 30.44 27.84 -16.91
N TYR A 424 30.16 26.54 -16.86
CA TYR A 424 29.75 25.86 -15.61
C TYR A 424 30.83 25.97 -14.53
N TRP A 425 32.10 25.73 -14.91
CA TRP A 425 33.21 25.83 -13.99
C TRP A 425 33.39 27.25 -13.46
N ARG A 426 33.23 28.26 -14.32
CA ARG A 426 33.34 29.66 -13.91
C ARG A 426 32.20 30.11 -13.01
N LEU A 427 30.97 29.62 -13.23
CA LEU A 427 29.86 29.84 -12.30
C LEU A 427 30.12 29.15 -10.96
N LEU A 428 30.64 27.93 -11.00
CA LEU A 428 31.00 27.21 -9.78
C LEU A 428 32.13 27.93 -9.03
N ASP A 429 33.15 28.48 -9.70
CA ASP A 429 34.20 29.30 -9.07
C ASP A 429 33.62 30.51 -8.33
N VAL A 430 32.59 31.16 -8.91
CA VAL A 430 31.91 32.29 -8.28
C VAL A 430 31.16 31.85 -7.03
N PHE A 431 30.37 30.77 -7.11
CA PHE A 431 29.66 30.25 -5.94
C PHE A 431 30.61 29.67 -4.89
N ASP A 432 31.72 29.08 -5.31
CA ASP A 432 32.79 28.61 -4.44
C ASP A 432 33.34 29.78 -3.61
N ALA A 433 33.66 30.91 -4.25
CA ALA A 433 34.08 32.11 -3.52
C ALA A 433 32.97 32.70 -2.61
N LEU A 434 31.73 32.77 -3.10
CA LEU A 434 30.61 33.34 -2.35
C LEU A 434 30.18 32.49 -1.15
N LEU A 435 30.38 31.16 -1.19
CA LEU A 435 30.00 30.24 -0.13
C LEU A 435 31.16 29.89 0.82
N ALA A 436 32.26 30.65 0.78
CA ALA A 436 33.48 30.43 1.57
C ALA A 436 34.22 29.11 1.23
N HIS A 437 34.29 28.76 -0.05
CA HIS A 437 34.89 27.54 -0.57
C HIS A 437 34.27 26.28 0.04
N PRO A 438 32.95 26.06 -0.15
CA PRO A 438 32.26 24.90 0.39
C PRO A 438 32.82 23.63 -0.26
N GLN A 439 32.78 22.53 0.48
CA GLN A 439 33.24 21.26 -0.04
C GLN A 439 32.15 20.59 -0.89
N TRP A 440 32.23 20.75 -2.20
CA TRP A 440 31.31 20.11 -3.14
C TRP A 440 31.48 18.58 -3.15
N PRO A 441 30.39 17.78 -3.14
CA PRO A 441 30.50 16.33 -3.18
C PRO A 441 31.02 15.79 -4.51
N ALA A 442 31.80 14.70 -4.46
CA ALA A 442 32.32 14.08 -5.68
C ALA A 442 31.21 13.64 -6.65
N SER A 443 30.07 13.18 -6.11
CA SER A 443 28.87 12.85 -6.90
C SER A 443 28.33 14.07 -7.63
N PHE A 444 28.34 15.25 -7.03
CA PHE A 444 27.89 16.47 -7.69
C PHE A 444 28.71 16.78 -8.95
N TYR A 445 30.04 16.65 -8.91
CA TYR A 445 30.87 16.81 -10.10
C TYR A 445 30.62 15.74 -11.16
N GLN A 446 30.34 14.50 -10.74
CA GLN A 446 30.01 13.39 -11.65
C GLN A 446 28.65 13.58 -12.31
N ASP A 447 27.65 14.03 -11.54
CA ASP A 447 26.30 14.31 -12.03
C ASP A 447 26.34 15.48 -13.00
N LEU A 448 27.07 16.56 -12.67
CA LEU A 448 27.25 17.71 -13.53
C LEU A 448 28.02 17.36 -14.83
N ALA A 449 29.06 16.53 -14.73
CA ALA A 449 29.79 16.06 -15.91
C ALA A 449 28.96 15.11 -16.79
N LYS A 450 28.16 14.23 -16.19
CA LYS A 450 27.27 13.31 -16.90
C LYS A 450 26.11 14.04 -17.58
N GLN A 451 25.50 15.00 -16.88
CA GLN A 451 24.35 15.75 -17.38
C GLN A 451 24.73 16.69 -18.55
N TYR A 452 25.96 17.23 -18.54
CA TYR A 452 26.35 18.28 -19.49
C TYR A 452 27.57 17.95 -20.36
N ASP A 453 28.04 16.70 -20.33
CA ASP A 453 29.19 16.21 -21.12
C ASP A 453 30.47 17.05 -20.91
N ILE A 454 30.80 17.33 -19.64
CA ILE A 454 31.94 18.18 -19.25
C ILE A 454 33.11 17.31 -18.80
N ASP A 455 34.33 17.72 -19.16
CA ASP A 455 35.56 17.04 -18.73
C ASP A 455 35.80 17.17 -17.21
N LEU A 456 35.62 16.06 -16.49
CA LEU A 456 35.91 15.91 -15.06
C LEU A 456 37.37 16.24 -14.69
N SER A 457 38.33 16.14 -15.61
CA SER A 457 39.73 16.44 -15.33
C SER A 457 39.96 17.92 -14.98
N LEU A 458 39.13 18.82 -15.54
CA LEU A 458 39.15 20.25 -15.23
C LEU A 458 38.74 20.52 -13.77
N SER A 459 37.77 19.77 -13.24
CA SER A 459 37.32 19.88 -11.85
C SER A 459 38.46 19.68 -10.86
N GLN A 460 39.30 18.67 -11.09
CA GLN A 460 40.41 18.29 -10.22
C GLN A 460 41.53 19.34 -10.19
N SER A 461 41.67 20.11 -11.28
CA SER A 461 42.65 21.19 -11.39
C SER A 461 42.16 22.53 -10.80
N ARG A 462 40.84 22.76 -10.79
CA ARG A 462 40.21 24.03 -10.37
C ARG A 462 39.73 24.01 -8.93
N HIS A 463 39.07 22.93 -8.53
CA HIS A 463 38.58 22.74 -7.18
C HIS A 463 39.44 21.64 -6.56
N ARG A 464 40.26 22.02 -5.58
CA ARG A 464 41.28 21.14 -4.97
C ARG A 464 40.67 19.76 -4.69
N SER A 465 41.36 18.71 -5.14
CA SER A 465 41.04 17.35 -4.73
C SER A 465 40.88 17.32 -3.21
N LEU A 466 39.71 16.89 -2.73
CA LEU A 466 39.45 16.74 -1.31
C LEU A 466 40.64 16.00 -0.65
N PRO A 467 41.22 16.55 0.43
CA PRO A 467 42.01 15.76 1.36
C PRO A 467 41.28 14.44 1.63
N ALA A 468 42.01 13.34 1.75
CA ALA A 468 41.40 12.00 1.90
C ALA A 468 40.38 11.92 3.07
N GLN A 469 40.51 12.80 4.07
CA GLN A 469 39.61 12.95 5.21
C GLN A 469 38.22 13.46 4.82
N ASP A 470 38.12 14.39 3.87
CA ASP A 470 36.85 14.97 3.44
C ASP A 470 36.11 14.05 2.46
N LYS A 471 36.83 13.30 1.63
CA LYS A 471 36.25 12.21 0.81
C LYS A 471 35.58 11.16 1.69
N LEU A 472 36.21 10.85 2.82
CA LEU A 472 35.68 9.92 3.81
C LEU A 472 34.42 10.47 4.50
N ALA A 473 34.42 11.74 4.92
CA ALA A 473 33.25 12.37 5.54
C ALA A 473 32.00 12.28 4.64
N GLN A 474 32.17 12.57 3.34
CA GLN A 474 31.08 12.50 2.37
C GLN A 474 30.60 11.08 2.09
N ALA A 475 31.53 10.12 1.97
CA ALA A 475 31.17 8.72 1.75
C ALA A 475 30.37 8.15 2.93
N LEU A 476 30.68 8.58 4.16
CA LEU A 476 29.95 8.21 5.38
C LEU A 476 28.58 8.87 5.48
N LEU A 477 28.43 10.11 5.00
CA LEU A 477 27.14 10.82 4.94
C LEU A 477 26.19 10.20 3.91
N ALA A 478 26.73 9.74 2.77
CA ALA A 478 25.97 9.11 1.71
C ALA A 478 25.44 7.71 2.07
N ALA A 479 26.01 7.05 3.08
CA ALA A 479 25.50 5.79 3.63
C ALA A 479 24.24 6.04 4.49
N ARG A 480 23.12 6.37 3.83
CA ARG A 480 21.83 6.66 4.46
C ARG A 480 21.22 5.46 5.19
N GLU A 481 21.52 4.22 4.78
CA GLU A 481 20.89 2.98 5.30
C GLU A 481 21.70 2.26 6.41
N GLY A 482 22.58 2.98 7.11
CA GLY A 482 23.45 2.41 8.15
C GLY A 482 24.75 1.80 7.61
N LEU A 483 25.68 1.49 8.51
CA LEU A 483 27.03 0.98 8.17
C LEU A 483 27.08 -0.56 8.17
N ASN A 484 26.37 -1.19 7.22
CA ASN A 484 26.56 -2.62 6.96
C ASN A 484 27.84 -2.89 6.14
N LEU A 485 28.25 -4.15 6.01
CA LEU A 485 29.49 -4.52 5.31
C LEU A 485 29.51 -4.04 3.85
N LYS A 486 28.38 -4.15 3.15
CA LYS A 486 28.25 -3.71 1.74
C LYS A 486 28.47 -2.21 1.62
N ALA A 487 27.94 -1.42 2.56
CA ALA A 487 28.16 0.02 2.64
C ALA A 487 29.63 0.35 2.94
N MET A 488 30.26 -0.34 3.90
CA MET A 488 31.70 -0.15 4.22
C MET A 488 32.62 -0.50 3.04
N GLN A 489 32.36 -1.62 2.35
CA GLN A 489 33.09 -2.01 1.14
C GLN A 489 32.89 -1.00 0.00
N ALA A 490 31.67 -0.49 -0.18
CA ALA A 490 31.38 0.54 -1.16
C ALA A 490 32.08 1.87 -0.84
N ILE A 491 32.15 2.25 0.44
CA ILE A 491 32.91 3.42 0.91
C ILE A 491 34.40 3.24 0.60
N GLU A 492 34.98 2.10 0.96
CA GLU A 492 36.41 1.82 0.71
C GLU A 492 36.75 1.78 -0.78
N ALA A 493 35.92 1.12 -1.60
CA ALA A 493 36.08 1.09 -3.05
C ALA A 493 35.99 2.50 -3.67
N LYS A 494 35.12 3.36 -3.13
CA LYS A 494 35.00 4.77 -3.56
C LYS A 494 36.19 5.64 -3.14
N LEU A 495 36.82 5.35 -2.00
CA LEU A 495 37.90 6.19 -1.47
C LEU A 495 39.22 6.02 -2.23
N GLY A 496 39.56 4.80 -2.68
CA GLY A 496 40.67 4.50 -3.57
C GLY A 496 42.07 4.95 -3.10
N GLY A 497 42.98 4.00 -2.82
CA GLY A 497 44.36 4.28 -2.39
C GLY A 497 44.57 4.21 -0.87
N PRO A 498 45.79 4.51 -0.38
CA PRO A 498 46.10 4.44 1.05
C PRO A 498 45.35 5.53 1.83
N LEU A 499 44.51 5.11 2.78
CA LEU A 499 43.79 6.04 3.66
C LEU A 499 44.76 6.67 4.68
N PRO A 500 44.52 7.92 5.11
CA PRO A 500 45.28 8.53 6.20
C PRO A 500 45.06 7.74 7.49
N ALA A 501 45.95 7.90 8.46
CA ALA A 501 45.81 7.25 9.76
C ALA A 501 44.44 7.61 10.41
N PRO A 502 43.70 6.65 10.98
CA PRO A 502 42.35 6.88 11.52
C PRO A 502 42.20 8.01 12.54
N GLU A 503 43.28 8.37 13.22
CA GLU A 503 43.33 9.50 14.16
C GLU A 503 43.08 10.85 13.48
N LEU A 504 43.20 10.88 12.14
CA LEU A 504 42.97 12.05 11.33
C LEU A 504 41.58 12.08 10.67
N TRP A 505 40.72 11.10 10.95
CA TRP A 505 39.39 11.01 10.34
C TRP A 505 38.39 11.90 11.09
N PRO A 506 37.22 12.25 10.49
CA PRO A 506 36.20 13.04 11.18
C PRO A 506 35.78 12.41 12.52
N ASP A 507 35.63 13.23 13.57
CA ASP A 507 35.23 12.80 14.92
C ASP A 507 33.73 12.47 15.00
N SER A 508 33.28 11.47 14.24
CA SER A 508 31.90 10.98 14.21
C SER A 508 31.82 9.48 14.52
N PRO A 509 30.70 8.99 15.07
CA PRO A 509 30.51 7.55 15.34
C PRO A 509 30.62 6.70 14.06
N LYS A 510 30.11 7.19 12.93
CA LYS A 510 30.19 6.50 11.64
C LYS A 510 31.62 6.40 11.11
N ALA A 511 32.40 7.48 11.21
CA ALA A 511 33.81 7.48 10.80
C ALA A 511 34.65 6.53 11.64
N ARG A 512 34.38 6.49 12.95
CA ARG A 512 35.08 5.60 13.88
C ARG A 512 34.72 4.12 13.67
N ALA A 513 33.46 3.82 13.37
CA ALA A 513 33.05 2.47 12.97
C ALA A 513 33.70 2.02 11.65
N PHE A 514 33.83 2.92 10.67
CA PHE A 514 34.57 2.63 9.44
C PHE A 514 36.09 2.49 9.69
N ALA A 515 36.66 3.24 10.64
CA ALA A 515 38.06 3.11 11.04
C ALA A 515 38.35 1.76 11.68
N ALA A 516 37.43 1.30 12.53
CA ALA A 516 37.43 -0.04 13.09
C ALA A 516 37.53 -1.08 11.97
N TYR A 517 36.62 -1.01 11.00
CA TYR A 517 36.60 -1.90 9.84
C TYR A 517 37.93 -1.87 9.06
N HIS A 518 38.42 -0.67 8.74
CA HIS A 518 39.64 -0.51 7.94
C HIS A 518 40.90 -1.01 8.66
N LEU A 519 41.04 -0.71 9.95
CA LEU A 519 42.15 -1.21 10.77
C LEU A 519 42.11 -2.73 10.92
N ALA A 520 40.92 -3.29 11.17
CA ALA A 520 40.71 -4.73 11.25
C ALA A 520 41.15 -5.43 9.95
N LYS A 521 40.80 -4.85 8.80
CA LYS A 521 41.09 -5.41 7.48
C LYS A 521 42.57 -5.30 7.06
N HIS A 522 43.23 -4.18 7.37
CA HIS A 522 44.54 -3.85 6.76
C HIS A 522 45.72 -3.76 7.73
N GLN A 523 45.49 -3.44 9.00
CA GLN A 523 46.56 -3.16 9.97
C GLN A 523 46.63 -4.19 11.10
N GLY A 524 45.70 -5.15 11.10
CA GLY A 524 45.67 -6.25 12.04
C GLY A 524 45.13 -5.88 13.42
N GLU A 525 45.01 -6.90 14.25
CA GLU A 525 44.28 -6.85 15.52
C GLU A 525 44.85 -5.84 16.53
N ALA A 526 46.17 -5.73 16.65
CA ALA A 526 46.80 -4.84 17.63
C ALA A 526 46.48 -3.35 17.38
N ALA A 527 46.42 -2.93 16.11
CA ALA A 527 46.09 -1.57 15.72
C ALA A 527 44.59 -1.27 15.97
N LEU A 528 43.72 -2.24 15.67
CA LEU A 528 42.30 -2.18 15.96
C LEU A 528 42.01 -2.00 17.46
N VAL A 529 42.63 -2.83 18.31
CA VAL A 529 42.46 -2.80 19.77
C VAL A 529 42.96 -1.48 20.35
N ALA A 530 44.12 -0.99 19.92
CA ALA A 530 44.67 0.28 20.38
C ALA A 530 43.76 1.48 20.00
N TYR A 531 43.28 1.51 18.76
CA TYR A 531 42.38 2.56 18.28
C TYR A 531 41.04 2.56 19.00
N LEU A 532 40.39 1.39 19.06
CA LEU A 532 39.08 1.28 19.66
C LEU A 532 39.14 1.44 21.19
N GLY A 533 40.24 1.06 21.85
CA GLY A 533 40.41 1.32 23.30
C GLY A 533 40.38 2.81 23.64
N GLN A 534 40.91 3.67 22.76
CA GLN A 534 40.92 5.13 22.96
C GLN A 534 39.58 5.79 22.58
N GLN A 535 38.91 5.28 21.54
CA GLN A 535 37.72 5.93 20.97
C GLN A 535 36.40 5.41 21.53
N LEU A 536 36.29 4.11 21.84
CA LEU A 536 35.05 3.47 22.26
C LEU A 536 34.49 4.07 23.55
N VAL A 537 35.34 4.33 24.54
CA VAL A 537 34.94 4.94 25.82
C VAL A 537 34.49 6.39 25.62
N LYS A 538 35.16 7.14 24.73
CA LYS A 538 34.81 8.54 24.41
C LYS A 538 33.45 8.63 23.73
N ASP A 539 33.17 7.72 22.79
CA ASP A 539 31.88 7.65 22.08
C ASP A 539 30.74 7.29 22.99
N TRP A 540 30.94 6.24 23.77
CA TRP A 540 29.96 5.84 24.75
C TRP A 540 29.67 6.93 25.76
N TRP A 541 30.70 7.65 26.22
CA TRP A 541 30.51 8.77 27.14
C TRP A 541 29.72 9.92 26.52
N ALA A 542 29.95 10.24 25.24
CA ALA A 542 29.20 11.28 24.54
C ALA A 542 27.70 10.91 24.43
N THR A 543 27.40 9.66 24.05
CA THR A 543 26.03 9.12 23.97
C THR A 543 25.35 9.01 25.35
N LEU A 544 26.08 8.65 26.40
CA LEU A 544 25.55 8.58 27.76
C LEU A 544 25.28 9.97 28.34
N SER A 545 26.11 10.95 27.99
CA SER A 545 25.98 12.33 28.47
C SER A 545 24.80 13.06 27.84
N SER A 546 24.41 12.71 26.61
CA SER A 546 23.22 13.28 25.94
C SER A 546 21.90 12.76 26.54
N ALA A 547 21.91 11.59 27.19
CA ALA A 547 20.73 10.95 27.77
C ALA A 547 20.24 11.55 29.11
N ALA A 548 20.82 12.67 29.55
CA ALA A 548 20.45 13.38 30.79
C ALA A 548 20.46 12.50 32.06
N LEU A 549 21.40 11.55 32.16
CA LEU A 549 21.54 10.69 33.34
C LEU A 549 21.84 11.48 34.63
N PRO A 550 21.32 11.06 35.79
CA PRO A 550 21.70 11.66 37.07
C PRO A 550 23.21 11.59 37.31
N LYS A 551 23.80 12.67 37.82
CA LYS A 551 25.25 12.79 38.09
C LYS A 551 25.87 11.61 38.88
N PRO A 552 25.20 11.02 39.90
CA PRO A 552 25.72 9.83 40.58
C PRO A 552 25.88 8.61 39.67
N CYS A 553 25.00 8.45 38.69
CA CYS A 553 25.04 7.36 37.71
C CYS A 553 26.20 7.56 36.73
N CYS A 554 26.43 8.80 36.26
CA CYS A 554 27.60 9.14 35.45
C CYS A 554 28.91 8.81 36.19
N GLN A 555 28.99 9.12 37.50
CA GLN A 555 30.18 8.85 38.32
C GLN A 555 30.39 7.35 38.63
N ALA A 556 29.32 6.57 38.79
CA ALA A 556 29.42 5.12 38.95
C ALA A 556 29.89 4.46 37.65
N LEU A 557 29.35 4.91 36.52
CA LEU A 557 29.68 4.44 35.19
C LEU A 557 31.13 4.75 34.80
N GLU A 558 31.59 5.97 35.08
CA GLU A 558 32.98 6.38 34.85
C GLU A 558 33.95 5.52 35.68
N ARG A 559 33.64 5.28 36.96
CA ARG A 559 34.42 4.37 37.81
C ARG A 559 34.44 2.95 37.26
N TYR A 560 33.29 2.41 36.87
CA TYR A 560 33.21 1.06 36.32
C TYR A 560 34.05 0.88 35.05
N LEU A 561 33.96 1.83 34.11
CA LEU A 561 34.73 1.78 32.87
C LEU A 561 36.25 1.90 33.14
N GLN A 562 36.66 2.75 34.08
CA GLN A 562 38.08 2.99 34.40
C GLN A 562 38.70 1.93 35.32
N SER A 563 38.07 1.61 36.44
CA SER A 563 38.65 0.78 37.51
C SER A 563 38.23 -0.70 37.46
N GLY A 564 37.12 -1.02 36.80
CA GLY A 564 36.56 -2.38 36.79
C GLY A 564 36.00 -2.82 38.15
N GLU A 565 35.54 -1.88 38.97
CA GLU A 565 34.70 -2.17 40.15
C GLU A 565 33.49 -3.07 39.79
N ALA A 566 32.82 -3.65 40.78
CA ALA A 566 31.79 -4.67 40.57
C ALA A 566 30.69 -4.20 39.59
N VAL A 567 30.61 -4.89 38.44
CA VAL A 567 29.62 -4.71 37.36
C VAL A 567 28.21 -4.61 37.93
N GLU A 568 27.93 -5.45 38.93
CA GLU A 568 26.62 -5.64 39.55
C GLU A 568 26.15 -4.39 40.30
N GLU A 569 27.01 -3.69 41.04
CA GLU A 569 26.64 -2.46 41.75
C GLU A 569 26.40 -1.29 40.78
N THR A 570 27.21 -1.21 39.71
CA THR A 570 27.07 -0.14 38.71
C THR A 570 25.87 -0.37 37.80
N ALA A 571 25.64 -1.61 37.37
CA ALA A 571 24.46 -1.99 36.62
C ALA A 571 23.18 -1.84 37.45
N ALA A 572 23.21 -2.18 38.74
CA ALA A 572 22.08 -1.95 39.64
C ALA A 572 21.78 -0.45 39.84
N ALA A 573 22.81 0.39 40.00
CA ALA A 573 22.65 1.83 40.16
C ALA A 573 22.14 2.52 38.87
N LEU A 574 22.60 2.10 37.69
CA LEU A 574 22.10 2.58 36.40
C LEU A 574 20.71 2.05 36.09
N GLY A 575 20.46 0.77 36.35
CA GLY A 575 19.14 0.14 36.20
C GLY A 575 18.08 0.80 37.08
N GLN A 576 18.41 1.20 38.32
CA GLN A 576 17.50 1.96 39.19
C GLN A 576 17.22 3.39 38.70
N ALA A 577 18.20 4.06 38.08
CA ALA A 577 18.02 5.42 37.56
C ALA A 577 17.31 5.46 36.21
N LEU A 578 17.42 4.38 35.43
CA LEU A 578 16.79 4.21 34.12
C LEU A 578 15.45 3.44 34.17
N ALA A 579 14.94 3.05 35.35
CA ALA A 579 13.68 2.31 35.49
C ALA A 579 12.60 3.09 36.26
N LYS A 580 11.38 3.13 35.72
CA LYS A 580 10.13 3.37 36.49
C LYS A 580 9.21 2.13 36.55
N GLU A 581 9.54 1.07 35.81
CA GLU A 581 8.77 -0.19 35.75
C GLU A 581 9.71 -1.39 35.66
N ALA A 582 9.15 -2.61 35.64
CA ALA A 582 9.87 -3.89 35.70
C ALA A 582 11.13 -3.93 34.82
N PRO A 583 12.22 -4.58 35.27
CA PRO A 583 13.59 -4.42 34.74
C PRO A 583 13.84 -4.79 33.28
N TYR A 584 12.82 -5.18 32.49
CA TYR A 584 13.00 -5.52 31.08
C TYR A 584 11.74 -5.31 30.20
N SER A 585 11.03 -4.19 30.32
CA SER A 585 9.92 -3.82 29.42
C SER A 585 10.42 -3.04 28.18
N PRO A 586 9.83 -3.19 26.97
CA PRO A 586 10.11 -2.29 25.85
C PRO A 586 9.74 -0.82 26.13
N SER A 587 8.87 -0.57 27.12
CA SER A 587 8.60 0.78 27.65
C SER A 587 9.69 1.32 28.58
N GLN A 588 10.79 0.58 28.76
CA GLN A 588 11.88 1.05 29.60
C GLN A 588 12.62 2.22 28.96
N PRO A 589 12.93 3.27 29.74
CA PRO A 589 13.80 4.34 29.30
C PRO A 589 15.15 3.85 28.74
N ALA A 590 15.65 2.70 29.21
CA ALA A 590 16.87 2.08 28.66
C ALA A 590 16.70 1.58 27.22
N TYR A 591 15.53 1.06 26.83
CA TYR A 591 15.26 0.59 25.46
C TYR A 591 15.03 1.77 24.51
N GLU A 592 14.22 2.75 24.92
CA GLU A 592 14.02 4.00 24.17
C GLU A 592 15.36 4.74 23.96
N TRP A 593 16.21 4.74 24.99
CA TRP A 593 17.56 5.28 24.87
C TRP A 593 18.42 4.49 23.88
N LEU A 594 18.37 3.15 23.92
CA LEU A 594 19.13 2.28 23.02
C LEU A 594 18.61 2.25 21.56
N GLU A 595 17.41 2.76 21.32
CA GLU A 595 16.81 2.91 19.98
C GLU A 595 17.26 4.17 19.23
N GLN A 596 17.98 5.09 19.88
CA GLN A 596 18.50 6.28 19.22
C GLN A 596 19.48 5.91 18.08
N ASP A 597 19.31 6.54 16.91
CA ASP A 597 20.08 6.26 15.69
C ASP A 597 21.61 6.39 15.89
N ASP A 598 22.05 7.19 16.86
CA ASP A 598 23.45 7.42 17.17
C ASP A 598 24.15 6.22 17.86
N LEU A 599 23.39 5.25 18.37
CA LEU A 599 23.92 4.06 19.06
C LEU A 599 24.28 2.91 18.13
N GLU A 600 23.68 2.81 16.94
CA GLU A 600 23.98 1.72 16.00
C GLU A 600 25.47 1.66 15.60
N PRO A 601 26.15 2.78 15.26
CA PRO A 601 27.59 2.78 14.96
C PRO A 601 28.47 2.40 16.16
N VAL A 602 28.02 2.73 17.37
CA VAL A 602 28.73 2.44 18.61
C VAL A 602 28.63 0.95 18.96
N LEU A 603 27.43 0.36 18.82
CA LEU A 603 27.22 -1.09 18.96
C LEU A 603 27.99 -1.87 17.90
N ALA A 604 28.05 -1.38 16.66
CA ALA A 604 28.87 -1.98 15.62
C ALA A 604 30.37 -1.93 15.98
N SER A 605 30.87 -0.82 16.51
CA SER A 605 32.27 -0.69 16.96
C SER A 605 32.60 -1.60 18.14
N LEU A 606 31.67 -1.73 19.09
CA LEU A 606 31.77 -2.66 20.21
C LEU A 606 31.81 -4.12 19.72
N PHE A 607 30.94 -4.47 18.77
CA PHE A 607 30.92 -5.80 18.14
C PHE A 607 32.29 -6.15 17.51
N TRP A 608 32.88 -5.22 16.76
CA TRP A 608 34.20 -5.43 16.16
C TRP A 608 35.32 -5.59 17.20
N GLN A 609 35.28 -4.83 18.30
CA GLN A 609 36.22 -4.99 19.41
C GLN A 609 36.13 -6.37 20.06
N LEU A 610 34.90 -6.88 20.23
CA LEU A 610 34.68 -8.16 20.88
C LEU A 610 35.14 -9.34 20.00
N LEU A 611 35.16 -9.18 18.68
CA LEU A 611 35.63 -10.18 17.72
C LEU A 611 37.16 -10.29 17.62
N ALA A 612 37.92 -9.33 18.15
CA ALA A 612 39.38 -9.42 18.22
C ALA A 612 39.82 -10.58 19.14
N ALA A 613 40.93 -11.26 18.85
CA ALA A 613 41.44 -12.35 19.69
C ALA A 613 41.77 -11.90 21.14
N THR A 614 42.07 -10.62 21.33
CA THR A 614 42.32 -9.96 22.62
C THR A 614 41.44 -8.71 22.76
N PRO A 615 40.15 -8.87 23.09
CA PRO A 615 39.25 -7.73 23.24
C PRO A 615 39.71 -6.82 24.38
N ALA A 616 39.60 -5.50 24.20
CA ALA A 616 39.92 -4.56 25.27
C ALA A 616 39.03 -4.83 26.50
N ALA A 617 39.59 -4.65 27.70
CA ALA A 617 38.86 -4.88 28.94
C ALA A 617 37.62 -3.98 29.02
N GLU A 618 37.72 -2.76 28.49
CA GLU A 618 36.68 -1.75 28.39
C GLU A 618 35.53 -2.22 27.50
N ALA A 619 35.80 -2.88 26.36
CA ALA A 619 34.76 -3.44 25.50
C ALA A 619 34.01 -4.59 26.18
N LYS A 620 34.73 -5.49 26.87
CA LYS A 620 34.09 -6.56 27.66
C LYS A 620 33.21 -6.00 28.77
N ARG A 621 33.70 -4.99 29.50
CA ARG A 621 32.94 -4.30 30.55
C ARG A 621 31.70 -3.60 30.01
N LEU A 622 31.84 -2.94 28.87
CA LEU A 622 30.76 -2.20 28.23
C LEU A 622 29.66 -3.11 27.70
N PHE A 623 30.06 -4.23 27.09
CA PHE A 623 29.14 -5.28 26.68
C PHE A 623 28.43 -5.93 27.86
N ALA A 624 29.16 -6.23 28.95
CA ALA A 624 28.57 -6.74 30.18
C ALA A 624 27.56 -5.75 30.79
N LEU A 625 27.84 -4.44 30.72
CA LEU A 625 26.92 -3.41 31.17
C LEU A 625 25.66 -3.33 30.29
N LEU A 626 25.81 -3.34 28.97
CA LEU A 626 24.69 -3.38 28.03
C LEU A 626 23.80 -4.60 28.23
N LEU A 627 24.41 -5.77 28.45
CA LEU A 627 23.69 -6.99 28.78
C LEU A 627 22.95 -6.89 30.12
N ALA A 628 23.53 -6.20 31.10
CA ALA A 628 22.87 -5.99 32.38
C ALA A 628 21.71 -4.99 32.28
N LEU A 629 21.80 -4.00 31.40
CA LEU A 629 20.77 -2.96 31.20
C LEU A 629 19.62 -3.39 30.28
N ALA A 630 19.94 -4.04 29.16
CA ALA A 630 18.98 -4.41 28.11
C ALA A 630 19.45 -5.67 27.36
N PRO A 631 19.41 -6.85 28.02
CA PRO A 631 19.98 -8.08 27.47
C PRO A 631 19.38 -8.49 26.13
N VAL A 632 18.05 -8.46 26.00
CA VAL A 632 17.34 -8.90 24.78
C VAL A 632 17.60 -7.94 23.62
N PHE A 633 17.55 -6.64 23.87
CA PHE A 633 17.84 -5.63 22.84
C PHE A 633 19.29 -5.72 22.37
N THR A 634 20.23 -5.77 23.32
CA THR A 634 21.67 -5.86 23.02
C THR A 634 21.97 -7.10 22.19
N LEU A 635 21.47 -8.26 22.61
CA LEU A 635 21.70 -9.53 21.92
C LEU A 635 21.03 -9.56 20.54
N SER A 636 19.79 -9.09 20.40
CA SER A 636 19.10 -9.06 19.10
C SER A 636 19.76 -8.11 18.10
N ARG A 637 20.24 -6.94 18.54
CA ARG A 637 21.02 -6.02 17.70
C ARG A 637 22.38 -6.62 17.33
N PHE A 638 23.05 -7.32 18.25
CA PHE A 638 24.30 -8.04 17.96
C PHE A 638 24.10 -9.13 16.90
N VAL A 639 23.05 -9.96 17.03
CA VAL A 639 22.70 -10.99 16.03
C VAL A 639 22.30 -10.37 14.69
N ARG A 640 21.54 -9.28 14.72
CA ARG A 640 21.21 -8.55 13.48
C ARG A 640 22.46 -7.97 12.84
N GLN A 641 23.41 -7.48 13.64
CA GLN A 641 24.68 -6.97 13.14
C GLN A 641 25.52 -8.09 12.53
N THR A 642 25.61 -9.27 13.16
CA THR A 642 26.32 -10.43 12.61
C THR A 642 25.72 -10.86 11.27
N GLN A 643 24.39 -10.95 11.19
CA GLN A 643 23.65 -11.28 9.96
C GLN A 643 23.85 -10.21 8.86
N LYS A 644 23.78 -8.91 9.20
CA LYS A 644 24.05 -7.80 8.26
C LYS A 644 25.49 -7.79 7.76
N THR A 645 26.44 -8.24 8.59
CA THR A 645 27.86 -8.31 8.24
C THR A 645 28.24 -9.58 7.51
N ASN A 646 27.40 -10.62 7.52
CA ASN A 646 27.72 -11.90 6.89
C ASN A 646 26.72 -12.30 5.79
N PRO A 647 26.92 -11.82 4.54
CA PRO A 647 26.29 -12.49 3.41
C PRO A 647 27.27 -13.22 2.48
N ASN A 648 28.61 -13.03 2.53
CA ASN A 648 29.60 -13.76 1.69
C ASN A 648 31.11 -13.34 1.79
N GLY A 649 31.62 -12.58 2.78
CA GLY A 649 32.97 -12.00 2.52
C GLY A 649 33.78 -11.30 3.61
N TRP A 650 33.81 -11.79 4.85
CA TRP A 650 34.86 -11.36 5.78
C TRP A 650 36.18 -12.12 5.59
N PHE A 651 36.10 -13.39 5.22
CA PHE A 651 37.24 -14.20 4.81
C PHE A 651 36.97 -14.74 3.41
N ALA A 652 37.23 -13.93 2.39
CA ALA A 652 37.20 -14.42 1.00
C ALA A 652 38.24 -15.53 0.76
N ASP A 653 39.21 -15.66 1.67
CA ASP A 653 40.16 -16.76 1.78
C ASP A 653 39.99 -17.43 3.14
N ALA A 654 39.48 -18.67 3.15
CA ALA A 654 39.26 -19.49 4.35
C ALA A 654 40.54 -19.67 5.21
N SER A 655 41.73 -19.45 4.63
CA SER A 655 43.00 -19.56 5.34
C SER A 655 43.34 -18.37 6.25
N GLN A 656 42.63 -17.25 6.13
CA GLN A 656 42.81 -16.06 6.97
C GLN A 656 41.76 -15.91 8.06
N ALA A 657 40.78 -16.80 8.09
CA ALA A 657 39.82 -16.83 9.17
C ALA A 657 40.50 -17.33 10.45
N PRO A 658 40.16 -16.76 11.63
CA PRO A 658 40.59 -17.30 12.91
C PRO A 658 40.27 -18.80 12.99
N ASP A 659 41.09 -19.59 13.68
CA ASP A 659 40.93 -21.06 13.77
C ASP A 659 39.53 -21.52 14.25
N TRP A 660 38.78 -20.64 14.91
CA TRP A 660 37.39 -20.89 15.34
C TRP A 660 36.33 -20.68 14.24
N TYR A 661 36.71 -20.19 13.05
CA TYR A 661 35.82 -19.86 11.93
C TYR A 661 36.38 -20.40 10.60
N GLN A 662 36.45 -21.73 10.41
CA GLN A 662 36.77 -22.29 9.09
C GLN A 662 35.48 -22.56 8.30
N PRO A 663 35.25 -21.91 7.14
CA PRO A 663 34.07 -22.18 6.33
C PRO A 663 34.17 -23.53 5.59
N GLN A 664 33.10 -24.32 5.59
CA GLN A 664 32.92 -25.48 4.69
C GLN A 664 31.93 -25.13 3.57
N ASP A 665 32.19 -25.57 2.34
CA ASP A 665 31.59 -25.04 1.08
C ASP A 665 30.07 -25.21 0.87
N ASP A 666 29.31 -25.76 1.83
CA ASP A 666 27.85 -25.92 1.77
C ASP A 666 27.18 -25.33 3.03
N PHE A 667 26.97 -24.01 3.06
CA PHE A 667 26.42 -23.32 4.25
C PHE A 667 24.89 -23.26 4.30
N SER A 668 24.34 -23.73 5.43
CA SER A 668 22.96 -23.53 5.89
C SER A 668 22.92 -22.36 6.87
N PRO A 669 21.89 -21.48 6.87
CA PRO A 669 21.78 -20.37 7.83
C PRO A 669 21.79 -20.81 9.31
N SER A 670 21.60 -22.10 9.59
CA SER A 670 21.76 -22.69 10.93
C SER A 670 23.19 -22.67 11.48
N GLN A 671 24.23 -22.63 10.65
CA GLN A 671 25.63 -22.69 11.10
C GLN A 671 26.17 -21.31 11.51
N ASP A 672 25.71 -20.23 10.88
CA ASP A 672 26.04 -18.86 11.26
C ASP A 672 25.49 -18.49 12.65
N GLU A 673 24.31 -19.02 12.98
CA GLU A 673 23.71 -18.89 14.30
C GLU A 673 24.55 -19.59 15.39
N GLU A 674 25.02 -20.82 15.14
CA GLU A 674 25.85 -21.57 16.09
C GLU A 674 27.20 -20.91 16.35
N ALA A 675 27.85 -20.40 15.30
CA ALA A 675 29.08 -19.62 15.43
C ALA A 675 28.85 -18.32 16.24
N CYS A 676 27.72 -17.64 15.99
CA CYS A 676 27.33 -16.45 16.75
C CYS A 676 27.08 -16.78 18.23
N TYR A 677 26.37 -17.86 18.55
CA TYR A 677 26.12 -18.26 19.95
C TYR A 677 27.40 -18.72 20.65
N ALA A 678 28.29 -19.45 19.97
CA ALA A 678 29.58 -19.86 20.50
C ALA A 678 30.46 -18.64 20.83
N PHE A 679 30.45 -17.63 19.96
CA PHE A 679 31.14 -16.37 20.19
C PHE A 679 30.56 -15.61 21.40
N LEU A 680 29.24 -15.46 21.48
CA LEU A 680 28.60 -14.82 22.62
C LEU A 680 28.85 -15.59 23.93
N ALA A 681 28.96 -16.92 23.90
CA ALA A 681 29.37 -17.72 25.06
C ALA A 681 30.81 -17.41 25.52
N GLN A 682 31.74 -17.18 24.60
CA GLN A 682 33.12 -16.76 24.93
C GLN A 682 33.16 -15.38 25.60
N LEU A 683 32.18 -14.52 25.31
CA LEU A 683 32.00 -13.23 25.99
C LEU A 683 31.35 -13.35 27.38
N SER A 684 31.21 -14.57 27.91
CA SER A 684 30.56 -14.85 29.20
C SER A 684 29.10 -14.41 29.25
N VAL A 685 28.41 -14.35 28.09
CA VAL A 685 26.95 -14.20 28.10
C VAL A 685 26.36 -15.40 28.83
N PRO A 686 25.51 -15.18 29.84
CA PRO A 686 24.86 -16.27 30.56
C PRO A 686 24.15 -17.24 29.60
N ALA A 687 24.35 -18.55 29.79
CA ALA A 687 23.82 -19.58 28.90
C ALA A 687 22.31 -19.46 28.67
N HIS A 688 21.55 -19.07 29.71
CA HIS A 688 20.10 -18.86 29.61
C HIS A 688 19.70 -17.71 28.66
N LEU A 689 20.51 -16.66 28.52
CA LEU A 689 20.25 -15.56 27.58
C LEU A 689 20.60 -15.94 26.14
N LEU A 690 21.65 -16.74 25.94
CA LEU A 690 21.97 -17.31 24.62
C LEU A 690 20.87 -18.26 24.16
N GLU A 691 20.37 -19.06 25.09
CA GLU A 691 19.26 -19.95 24.86
C GLU A 691 17.99 -19.16 24.50
N LEU A 692 17.68 -18.09 25.25
CA LEU A 692 16.58 -17.16 24.95
C LEU A 692 16.67 -16.58 23.53
N LEU A 693 17.80 -15.99 23.19
CA LEU A 693 18.07 -15.39 21.89
C LEU A 693 17.91 -16.39 20.75
N ALA A 694 18.45 -17.59 20.93
CA ALA A 694 18.38 -18.64 19.93
C ALA A 694 16.96 -19.16 19.71
N THR A 695 16.16 -19.29 20.77
CA THR A 695 14.76 -19.71 20.59
C THR A 695 13.99 -18.62 19.89
N PHE A 696 14.20 -17.35 20.27
CA PHE A 696 13.49 -16.22 19.67
C PHE A 696 13.84 -16.07 18.19
N GLY A 697 15.13 -16.20 17.82
CA GLY A 697 15.57 -16.20 16.43
C GLY A 697 14.93 -17.34 15.63
N HIS A 698 14.98 -18.58 16.13
CA HIS A 698 14.32 -19.71 15.47
C HIS A 698 12.80 -19.53 15.38
N TYR A 699 12.18 -18.91 16.39
CA TYR A 699 10.74 -18.66 16.43
C TYR A 699 10.31 -17.60 15.41
N GLN A 700 11.03 -16.47 15.32
CA GLN A 700 10.79 -15.45 14.30
C GLN A 700 10.99 -16.00 12.88
N GLN A 701 12.03 -16.79 12.66
CA GLN A 701 12.26 -17.42 11.35
C GLN A 701 11.16 -18.42 11.02
N ALA A 702 10.71 -19.21 11.99
CA ALA A 702 9.62 -20.17 11.83
C ALA A 702 8.26 -19.50 11.51
N LEU A 703 8.01 -18.30 12.06
CA LEU A 703 6.80 -17.51 11.81
C LEU A 703 6.87 -16.60 10.58
N HIS A 704 8.04 -16.41 9.98
CA HIS A 704 8.18 -15.47 8.87
C HIS A 704 7.43 -15.98 7.61
N PRO A 705 6.55 -15.19 6.96
CA PRO A 705 5.69 -15.65 5.86
C PRO A 705 6.43 -16.16 4.60
N ARG A 706 7.72 -15.86 4.50
CA ARG A 706 8.58 -16.27 3.38
C ARG A 706 9.55 -17.40 3.73
N ASN A 707 9.61 -17.84 4.99
CA ASN A 707 10.62 -18.78 5.46
C ASN A 707 9.98 -19.95 6.21
N HIS A 708 9.53 -20.97 5.46
CA HIS A 708 8.86 -22.16 6.02
C HIS A 708 9.81 -23.36 6.14
N GLU A 709 11.11 -23.14 6.35
CA GLU A 709 12.06 -24.24 6.44
C GLU A 709 11.79 -25.11 7.68
N PRO A 710 11.57 -26.43 7.53
CA PRO A 710 11.20 -27.31 8.64
C PRO A 710 12.22 -27.38 9.78
N CYS A 711 13.49 -27.04 9.52
CA CYS A 711 14.56 -27.08 10.51
C CYS A 711 14.36 -26.09 11.67
N TYR A 712 13.82 -24.90 11.41
CA TYR A 712 13.54 -23.91 12.46
C TYR A 712 12.40 -24.36 13.36
N TRP A 713 11.33 -24.90 12.78
CA TRP A 713 10.24 -25.51 13.55
C TRP A 713 10.73 -26.71 14.37
N GLN A 714 11.60 -27.57 13.85
CA GLN A 714 12.17 -28.68 14.61
C GLN A 714 12.99 -28.21 15.82
N LYS A 715 13.80 -27.15 15.65
CA LYS A 715 14.57 -26.53 16.74
C LYS A 715 13.67 -25.89 17.79
N VAL A 716 12.61 -25.19 17.38
CA VAL A 716 11.59 -24.64 18.28
C VAL A 716 10.90 -25.78 19.05
N LEU A 717 10.41 -26.80 18.35
CA LEU A 717 9.71 -27.95 18.95
C LEU A 717 10.58 -28.73 19.93
N GLY A 718 11.86 -28.98 19.60
CA GLY A 718 12.79 -29.65 20.51
C GLY A 718 13.06 -28.86 21.80
N ARG A 719 13.03 -27.52 21.73
CA ARG A 719 13.14 -26.67 22.92
C ARG A 719 11.87 -26.67 23.75
N LEU A 720 10.72 -26.61 23.10
CA LEU A 720 9.43 -26.76 23.77
C LEU A 720 9.35 -28.10 24.51
N ASP A 721 9.79 -29.20 23.89
CA ASP A 721 9.90 -30.52 24.54
C ASP A 721 10.79 -30.49 25.79
N TYR A 722 11.94 -29.83 25.72
CA TYR A 722 12.85 -29.68 26.85
C TYR A 722 12.20 -28.92 28.01
N TYR A 723 11.59 -27.77 27.74
CA TYR A 723 10.95 -26.96 28.77
C TYR A 723 9.72 -27.64 29.37
N GLY A 724 8.99 -28.44 28.61
CA GLY A 724 7.90 -29.27 29.14
C GLY A 724 8.33 -30.28 30.18
N GLN A 725 9.55 -30.80 30.03
CA GLN A 725 10.16 -31.73 30.98
C GLN A 725 10.85 -31.02 32.15
N HIS A 726 11.07 -29.71 32.05
CA HIS A 726 11.79 -28.89 33.04
C HIS A 726 11.00 -27.62 33.41
N PRO A 727 9.92 -27.71 34.20
CA PRO A 727 9.01 -26.59 34.47
C PRO A 727 9.68 -25.37 35.13
N ALA A 728 10.70 -25.57 35.97
CA ALA A 728 11.46 -24.47 36.57
C ALA A 728 12.30 -23.72 35.53
N ALA A 729 12.82 -24.43 34.52
CA ALA A 729 13.52 -23.79 33.40
C ALA A 729 12.53 -23.07 32.49
N ALA A 730 11.36 -23.66 32.24
CA ALA A 730 10.27 -22.99 31.54
C ALA A 730 9.82 -21.71 32.24
N GLU A 731 9.60 -21.73 33.56
CA GLU A 731 9.16 -20.57 34.33
C GLU A 731 10.20 -19.45 34.33
N ALA A 732 11.48 -19.78 34.52
CA ALA A 732 12.57 -18.84 34.38
C ALA A 732 12.60 -18.22 32.98
N TRP A 733 12.45 -19.05 31.94
CA TRP A 733 12.50 -18.64 30.55
C TRP A 733 11.27 -17.83 30.11
N LEU A 734 10.09 -18.15 30.63
CA LEU A 734 8.85 -17.39 30.47
C LEU A 734 8.92 -16.03 31.18
N GLY A 735 9.57 -15.98 32.34
CA GLY A 735 9.95 -14.74 32.99
C GLY A 735 10.85 -13.90 32.09
N HIS A 736 11.68 -14.53 31.26
CA HIS A 736 12.54 -13.85 30.28
C HIS A 736 11.85 -13.46 28.96
N LEU A 737 10.80 -14.17 28.53
CA LEU A 737 10.03 -13.79 27.35
C LEU A 737 8.97 -12.72 27.60
N ALA A 738 8.45 -12.62 28.83
CA ALA A 738 7.64 -11.46 29.27
C ALA A 738 8.29 -10.12 28.90
N LEU A 739 9.62 -10.16 28.83
CA LEU A 739 10.53 -9.06 28.59
C LEU A 739 10.71 -8.70 27.12
N ALA A 740 10.39 -9.63 26.21
CA ALA A 740 10.36 -9.40 24.76
C ALA A 740 8.99 -8.85 24.29
N GLY A 741 8.06 -8.65 25.22
CA GLY A 741 6.67 -8.25 25.01
C GLY A 741 5.71 -9.31 25.53
N GLU A 742 4.59 -8.87 26.13
CA GLU A 742 3.51 -9.76 26.61
C GLU A 742 3.05 -10.72 25.51
N GLU A 743 3.13 -10.28 24.26
CA GLU A 743 2.80 -11.07 23.09
C GLU A 743 3.75 -12.24 22.88
N VAL A 744 5.05 -12.00 22.83
CA VAL A 744 6.05 -13.07 22.59
C VAL A 744 6.00 -14.09 23.72
N GLN A 745 5.81 -13.62 24.95
CA GLN A 745 5.57 -14.47 26.10
C GLN A 745 4.31 -15.32 25.92
N ALA A 746 3.20 -14.69 25.49
CA ALA A 746 1.97 -15.37 25.17
C ALA A 746 2.23 -16.48 24.17
N TRP A 747 2.79 -16.14 22.99
CA TRP A 747 3.15 -17.00 21.85
C TRP A 747 3.97 -18.24 22.23
N PHE A 748 4.80 -18.13 23.26
CA PHE A 748 5.58 -19.26 23.72
C PHE A 748 4.93 -20.08 24.84
N GLN A 749 4.28 -19.45 25.82
CA GLN A 749 3.53 -20.15 26.89
C GLN A 749 2.55 -21.15 26.29
N MET A 750 1.82 -20.62 25.33
CA MET A 750 1.09 -21.21 24.22
C MET A 750 1.76 -22.39 23.51
N ALA A 751 2.91 -22.20 22.85
CA ALA A 751 3.61 -23.27 22.15
C ALA A 751 4.10 -24.37 23.11
N LEU A 752 4.49 -24.01 24.33
CA LEU A 752 4.95 -24.92 25.38
C LEU A 752 3.79 -25.77 25.92
N HIS A 753 2.64 -25.15 26.14
CA HIS A 753 1.43 -25.84 26.57
C HIS A 753 0.99 -26.89 25.54
N LEU A 754 0.88 -26.49 24.26
CA LEU A 754 0.50 -27.37 23.17
C LEU A 754 1.44 -28.57 23.03
N ARG A 755 2.74 -28.36 23.23
CA ARG A 755 3.74 -29.42 23.06
C ARG A 755 3.78 -30.37 24.25
N CYS A 756 3.50 -29.89 25.46
CA CYS A 756 3.87 -30.62 26.68
C CYS A 756 2.70 -30.94 27.63
N GLY A 757 1.49 -30.47 27.34
CA GLY A 757 0.26 -30.86 28.05
C GLY A 757 0.19 -30.47 29.53
N GLN A 758 1.06 -29.57 30.00
CA GLN A 758 1.02 -29.06 31.38
C GLN A 758 -0.19 -28.12 31.56
N PRO A 759 -0.94 -28.18 32.67
CA PRO A 759 -2.07 -27.28 32.90
C PRO A 759 -1.58 -25.84 33.01
N PHE A 760 -1.77 -25.06 31.94
CA PHE A 760 -1.41 -23.65 31.91
C PHE A 760 -2.58 -22.87 32.53
N PRO A 761 -2.38 -22.05 33.58
CA PRO A 761 -3.38 -21.06 33.91
C PRO A 761 -3.46 -20.14 32.69
N TRP A 762 -4.66 -19.86 32.21
CA TRP A 762 -4.91 -19.05 31.02
C TRP A 762 -5.18 -17.56 31.30
N PRO A 763 -4.51 -16.83 32.25
CA PRO A 763 -4.85 -15.44 32.53
C PRO A 763 -4.94 -14.59 31.28
N LEU A 764 -4.06 -14.77 30.31
CA LEU A 764 -4.08 -13.96 29.10
C LEU A 764 -5.25 -14.31 28.17
N PHE A 765 -5.55 -15.58 27.91
CA PHE A 765 -6.74 -15.96 27.14
C PHE A 765 -8.01 -15.51 27.87
N TRP A 766 -8.09 -15.67 29.19
CA TRP A 766 -9.20 -15.17 30.00
C TRP A 766 -9.28 -13.64 29.99
N THR A 767 -8.15 -12.94 29.98
CA THR A 767 -8.10 -11.47 29.90
C THR A 767 -8.53 -10.99 28.52
N GLN A 768 -8.11 -11.65 27.44
CA GLN A 768 -8.52 -11.31 26.09
C GLN A 768 -9.99 -11.68 25.84
N LEU A 769 -10.45 -12.82 26.33
CA LEU A 769 -11.87 -13.18 26.32
C LEU A 769 -12.69 -12.18 27.15
N ARG A 770 -12.15 -11.68 28.27
CA ARG A 770 -12.82 -10.65 29.07
C ARG A 770 -12.87 -9.31 28.35
N ARG A 771 -11.77 -8.86 27.75
CA ARG A 771 -11.74 -7.64 26.92
C ARG A 771 -12.70 -7.75 25.76
N PHE A 772 -12.76 -8.92 25.11
CA PHE A 772 -13.73 -9.21 24.07
C PHE A 772 -15.16 -9.07 24.59
N VAL A 773 -15.49 -9.69 25.72
CA VAL A 773 -16.81 -9.57 26.37
C VAL A 773 -17.12 -8.10 26.71
N ASP A 774 -16.19 -7.38 27.33
CA ASP A 774 -16.40 -5.99 27.74
C ASP A 774 -16.56 -5.03 26.54
N PHE A 775 -15.91 -5.31 25.40
CA PHE A 775 -15.98 -4.49 24.19
C PHE A 775 -17.27 -4.72 23.38
N ASN A 776 -17.82 -5.94 23.41
CA ASN A 776 -18.99 -6.34 22.60
C ASN A 776 -20.32 -6.31 23.40
N LEU A 777 -20.29 -5.86 24.66
CA LEU A 777 -21.47 -5.69 25.50
C LEU A 777 -21.90 -4.23 25.60
N LEU A 778 -23.21 -3.99 25.75
CA LEU A 778 -23.72 -2.65 26.09
C LEU A 778 -23.16 -2.20 27.45
N PRO A 779 -22.68 -0.95 27.58
CA PRO A 779 -22.23 -0.40 28.85
C PRO A 779 -23.30 -0.55 29.94
N GLY A 780 -23.01 -1.36 30.97
CA GLY A 780 -23.92 -1.61 32.10
C GLY A 780 -24.66 -2.96 32.09
N LEU A 781 -24.54 -3.78 31.04
CA LEU A 781 -25.13 -5.13 31.00
C LEU A 781 -24.13 -6.20 31.45
N GLY A 782 -24.01 -6.43 32.76
CA GLY A 782 -23.68 -7.75 33.31
C GLY A 782 -22.39 -8.46 32.86
N GLY A 783 -21.36 -7.79 32.32
CA GLY A 783 -20.18 -8.45 31.72
C GLY A 783 -19.45 -9.49 32.58
N GLU A 784 -19.43 -9.30 33.90
CA GLU A 784 -18.95 -10.32 34.86
C GLU A 784 -19.73 -11.65 34.76
N THR A 785 -21.04 -11.57 34.57
CA THR A 785 -21.94 -12.73 34.50
C THR A 785 -21.74 -13.48 33.19
N LEU A 786 -21.73 -12.77 32.05
CA LEU A 786 -21.47 -13.39 30.75
C LEU A 786 -20.08 -14.02 30.69
N PHE A 787 -19.05 -13.29 31.16
CA PHE A 787 -17.69 -13.81 31.22
C PHE A 787 -17.62 -15.08 32.08
N GLY A 788 -18.26 -15.09 33.25
CA GLY A 788 -18.33 -16.28 34.11
C GLY A 788 -19.06 -17.46 33.47
N GLN A 789 -20.11 -17.22 32.69
CA GLN A 789 -20.85 -18.25 31.96
C GLN A 789 -20.03 -18.83 30.80
N LEU A 790 -19.36 -17.98 30.03
CA LEU A 790 -18.42 -18.39 28.98
C LEU A 790 -17.26 -19.20 29.56
N GLN A 791 -16.65 -18.71 30.64
CA GLN A 791 -15.57 -19.41 31.33
C GLN A 791 -16.03 -20.76 31.87
N GLY A 792 -17.20 -20.82 32.52
CA GLY A 792 -17.77 -22.06 33.03
C GLY A 792 -18.05 -23.08 31.93
N TYR A 793 -18.54 -22.65 30.77
CA TYR A 793 -18.75 -23.54 29.63
C TYR A 793 -17.43 -24.08 29.06
N LEU A 794 -16.44 -23.20 28.85
CA LEU A 794 -15.12 -23.57 28.33
C LEU A 794 -14.32 -24.48 29.27
N GLN A 795 -14.60 -24.41 30.58
CA GLN A 795 -14.07 -25.32 31.59
C GLN A 795 -14.92 -26.60 31.76
N GLY A 796 -15.99 -26.76 30.99
CA GLY A 796 -16.90 -27.91 31.03
C GLY A 796 -17.84 -27.98 32.23
N GLN A 797 -17.98 -26.89 32.97
CA GLN A 797 -18.85 -26.74 34.14
C GLN A 797 -20.28 -26.33 33.76
N LEU A 798 -20.47 -25.73 32.57
CA LEU A 798 -21.78 -25.39 32.01
C LEU A 798 -22.01 -26.14 30.69
N PRO A 799 -23.26 -26.48 30.36
CA PRO A 799 -23.62 -27.02 29.06
C PRO A 799 -23.64 -25.93 27.98
N LEU A 800 -23.47 -26.33 26.71
CA LEU A 800 -23.44 -25.42 25.55
C LEU A 800 -24.70 -24.55 25.44
N ALA A 801 -25.87 -25.13 25.72
CA ALA A 801 -27.16 -24.43 25.64
C ALA A 801 -27.21 -23.20 26.56
N ASP A 802 -26.65 -23.31 27.77
CA ASP A 802 -26.67 -22.22 28.76
C ASP A 802 -25.71 -21.09 28.36
N ALA A 803 -24.55 -21.43 27.77
CA ALA A 803 -23.61 -20.45 27.25
C ALA A 803 -24.16 -19.71 26.03
N LEU A 804 -24.81 -20.43 25.10
CA LEU A 804 -25.45 -19.82 23.93
C LEU A 804 -26.60 -18.90 24.32
N ALA A 805 -27.42 -19.30 25.31
CA ALA A 805 -28.49 -18.45 25.83
C ALA A 805 -27.92 -17.16 26.45
N ALA A 806 -26.85 -17.28 27.24
CA ALA A 806 -26.19 -16.13 27.85
C ALA A 806 -25.67 -15.11 26.81
N ILE A 807 -25.02 -15.58 25.74
CA ILE A 807 -24.52 -14.71 24.68
C ILE A 807 -25.67 -14.03 23.93
N LYS A 808 -26.69 -14.81 23.54
CA LYS A 808 -27.84 -14.29 22.77
C LYS A 808 -28.69 -13.29 23.56
N ASP A 809 -28.76 -13.45 24.89
CA ASP A 809 -29.54 -12.55 25.75
C ASP A 809 -28.80 -11.24 26.07
N GLN A 810 -27.45 -11.21 26.00
CA GLN A 810 -26.64 -10.12 26.55
C GLN A 810 -25.76 -9.38 25.52
N CYS A 811 -25.39 -10.00 24.40
CA CYS A 811 -24.56 -9.36 23.37
C CYS A 811 -25.39 -8.64 22.31
N LEU A 812 -24.90 -7.49 21.83
CA LEU A 812 -25.38 -6.88 20.59
C LEU A 812 -24.83 -7.68 19.41
N MET A 813 -25.64 -8.62 18.89
CA MET A 813 -25.20 -9.51 17.81
C MET A 813 -24.86 -8.76 16.51
N GLU A 814 -25.40 -7.55 16.30
CA GLU A 814 -25.17 -6.73 15.11
C GLU A 814 -23.77 -6.08 15.04
N GLU A 815 -23.02 -6.02 16.15
CA GLU A 815 -21.71 -5.35 16.24
C GLU A 815 -20.59 -6.26 16.78
N LEU A 816 -20.71 -7.59 16.62
CA LEU A 816 -19.66 -8.55 16.96
C LEU A 816 -18.49 -8.49 15.95
N ALA A 817 -17.83 -7.34 15.85
CA ALA A 817 -16.57 -7.18 15.13
C ALA A 817 -15.43 -7.19 16.15
N LEU A 818 -14.53 -8.19 16.08
CA LEU A 818 -13.20 -8.00 16.64
C LEU A 818 -12.64 -6.74 15.98
N GLY A 819 -12.32 -5.71 16.77
CA GLY A 819 -11.88 -4.42 16.25
C GLY A 819 -10.81 -4.58 15.18
N ARG A 820 -10.86 -3.70 14.16
CA ARG A 820 -9.97 -3.66 12.98
C ARG A 820 -8.57 -4.18 13.31
N TYR A 821 -8.12 -5.17 12.53
CA TYR A 821 -6.80 -5.79 12.60
C TYR A 821 -5.70 -4.79 13.00
N ASN A 822 -5.23 -4.90 14.23
CA ASN A 822 -3.99 -4.26 14.67
C ASN A 822 -2.89 -5.32 14.59
N PRO A 823 -1.94 -5.23 13.63
CA PRO A 823 -0.86 -6.21 13.46
C PRO A 823 0.09 -6.34 14.66
N HIS A 824 -0.12 -5.54 15.70
CA HIS A 824 0.70 -5.44 16.91
C HIS A 824 -0.05 -5.81 18.19
N GLN A 825 -1.19 -6.51 18.11
CA GLN A 825 -1.96 -7.00 19.27
C GLN A 825 -2.36 -8.48 19.12
N VAL A 826 -2.02 -9.32 20.11
CA VAL A 826 -2.50 -10.72 20.23
C VAL A 826 -4.01 -10.72 20.39
N GLN A 827 -4.69 -11.21 19.36
CA GLN A 827 -6.14 -11.33 19.33
C GLN A 827 -6.60 -12.67 19.91
N LEU A 828 -7.89 -12.77 20.23
CA LEU A 828 -8.49 -14.03 20.69
C LEU A 828 -8.31 -15.14 19.64
N SER A 829 -8.39 -14.79 18.35
CA SER A 829 -8.11 -15.66 17.19
C SER A 829 -6.72 -16.29 17.25
N ASP A 830 -5.72 -15.51 17.64
CA ASP A 830 -4.33 -15.95 17.75
C ASP A 830 -4.13 -16.91 18.92
N MET A 831 -5.08 -16.98 19.86
CA MET A 831 -4.99 -17.83 21.04
C MET A 831 -5.84 -19.09 20.97
N LEU A 832 -6.78 -19.17 20.02
CA LEU A 832 -7.74 -20.27 19.97
C LEU A 832 -7.11 -21.64 19.71
N TRP A 833 -6.09 -21.70 18.84
CA TRP A 833 -5.48 -22.95 18.41
C TRP A 833 -4.65 -23.63 19.51
N LEU A 834 -4.62 -23.03 20.71
CA LEU A 834 -3.81 -23.41 21.86
C LEU A 834 -4.59 -24.02 22.98
N LEU A 835 -5.90 -23.79 22.96
CA LEU A 835 -6.77 -24.26 24.01
C LEU A 835 -6.63 -25.78 24.11
N PRO A 836 -6.66 -26.35 25.33
CA PRO A 836 -6.70 -27.79 25.49
C PRO A 836 -7.77 -28.34 24.55
N LYS A 837 -7.52 -29.48 23.90
CA LYS A 837 -8.41 -30.00 22.86
C LYS A 837 -9.88 -29.93 23.28
N ASP A 838 -10.22 -30.34 24.51
CA ASP A 838 -11.58 -30.27 25.02
C ASP A 838 -12.15 -28.84 25.14
N THR A 839 -11.33 -27.86 25.51
CA THR A 839 -11.70 -26.43 25.57
C THR A 839 -11.79 -25.81 24.18
N GLY A 840 -10.88 -26.17 23.27
CA GLY A 840 -10.91 -25.76 21.86
C GLY A 840 -12.11 -26.34 21.11
N ASP A 841 -12.43 -27.62 21.34
CA ASP A 841 -13.61 -28.30 20.80
C ASP A 841 -14.90 -27.67 21.36
N ARG A 842 -14.93 -27.33 22.65
CA ARG A 842 -16.04 -26.58 23.25
C ARG A 842 -16.17 -25.19 22.64
N LEU A 843 -15.08 -24.46 22.48
CA LEU A 843 -15.13 -23.13 21.89
C LEU A 843 -15.58 -23.17 20.42
N ALA A 844 -15.12 -24.15 19.65
CA ALA A 844 -15.60 -24.42 18.30
C ALA A 844 -17.11 -24.77 18.29
N GLN A 845 -17.57 -25.60 19.23
CA GLN A 845 -19.00 -25.91 19.42
C GLN A 845 -19.82 -24.68 19.81
N LEU A 846 -19.25 -23.78 20.62
CA LEU A 846 -19.88 -22.51 20.97
C LEU A 846 -20.08 -21.65 19.72
N PHE A 847 -19.04 -21.49 18.90
CA PHE A 847 -19.14 -20.71 17.67
C PHE A 847 -20.08 -21.34 16.65
N LEU A 848 -20.00 -22.66 16.46
CA LEU A 848 -20.96 -23.41 15.64
C LEU A 848 -22.41 -23.20 16.13
N GLY A 849 -22.61 -23.14 17.45
CA GLY A 849 -23.91 -22.86 18.07
C GLY A 849 -24.39 -21.42 17.93
N LEU A 850 -23.48 -20.48 17.69
CA LEU A 850 -23.76 -19.08 17.37
C LEU A 850 -24.01 -18.84 15.87
N GLY A 851 -23.75 -19.82 15.00
CA GLY A 851 -23.96 -19.70 13.57
C GLY A 851 -22.97 -18.72 12.91
N VAL A 852 -23.41 -18.04 11.84
CA VAL A 852 -22.58 -17.10 11.06
C VAL A 852 -21.91 -16.04 11.94
N GLU A 853 -22.63 -15.52 12.93
CA GLU A 853 -22.14 -14.49 13.87
C GLU A 853 -20.95 -15.00 14.69
N GLY A 854 -20.97 -16.28 15.08
CA GLY A 854 -19.84 -16.92 15.77
C GLY A 854 -18.59 -17.07 14.92
N PHE A 855 -18.73 -17.05 13.59
CA PHE A 855 -17.61 -17.11 12.65
C PHE A 855 -17.09 -15.73 12.26
N CYS A 856 -17.93 -14.70 12.23
CA CYS A 856 -17.51 -13.30 12.08
C CYS A 856 -16.59 -12.82 13.21
N LEU A 857 -16.61 -13.53 14.35
CA LEU A 857 -15.66 -13.33 15.44
C LEU A 857 -14.22 -13.69 15.10
N PHE A 858 -13.97 -14.29 13.94
CA PHE A 858 -12.64 -14.47 13.39
C PHE A 858 -12.62 -13.67 12.10
N ASP A 859 -11.75 -12.65 12.03
CA ASP A 859 -11.37 -12.07 10.76
C ASP A 859 -10.89 -13.19 9.78
N SER A 860 -10.59 -12.83 8.54
CA SER A 860 -10.18 -13.65 7.38
C SER A 860 -9.20 -14.84 7.59
N ASP A 861 -8.68 -15.05 8.81
CA ASP A 861 -7.68 -16.05 9.20
C ASP A 861 -8.23 -17.28 9.98
N TRP A 862 -9.55 -17.50 10.05
CA TRP A 862 -10.13 -18.72 10.67
C TRP A 862 -9.61 -20.03 10.03
N ARG A 863 -9.08 -19.95 8.80
CA ARG A 863 -8.41 -21.06 8.09
C ARG A 863 -7.19 -21.53 8.88
N SER A 864 -6.36 -20.62 9.40
CA SER A 864 -5.17 -20.95 10.20
C SER A 864 -5.51 -21.80 11.44
N LEU A 865 -6.71 -21.62 11.99
CA LEU A 865 -7.25 -22.32 13.15
C LEU A 865 -7.72 -23.75 12.86
N LEU A 866 -8.46 -23.94 11.76
CA LEU A 866 -8.91 -25.26 11.38
C LEU A 866 -7.73 -26.19 11.05
N TRP A 867 -6.65 -25.65 10.49
CA TRP A 867 -5.50 -26.43 10.05
C TRP A 867 -4.65 -27.02 11.17
N LEU A 868 -4.61 -26.34 12.33
CA LEU A 868 -3.86 -26.79 13.50
C LEU A 868 -4.67 -27.73 14.39
N GLN A 869 -5.97 -27.46 14.61
CA GLN A 869 -6.83 -28.32 15.43
C GLN A 869 -7.12 -29.69 14.80
N LEU A 870 -7.08 -29.80 13.47
CA LEU A 870 -7.41 -31.03 12.76
C LEU A 870 -6.24 -32.02 12.60
N GLY A 871 -5.05 -31.68 13.12
CA GLY A 871 -3.87 -32.54 13.07
C GLY A 871 -3.28 -32.72 11.66
N CYS A 872 -3.58 -31.80 10.75
CA CYS A 872 -3.31 -31.93 9.31
C CYS A 872 -1.90 -31.51 8.91
N LEU A 873 -1.17 -30.88 9.83
CA LEU A 873 0.24 -30.61 9.69
C LEU A 873 1.07 -31.80 10.22
N ASP A 874 1.03 -32.93 9.52
CA ASP A 874 2.26 -33.73 9.43
C ASP A 874 3.14 -33.09 8.36
N TRP A 875 3.95 -32.11 8.77
CA TRP A 875 4.91 -31.40 7.91
C TRP A 875 5.81 -32.35 7.10
N ARG A 876 5.93 -33.62 7.51
CA ARG A 876 6.70 -34.66 6.82
C ARG A 876 6.10 -35.10 5.49
N HIS A 877 4.83 -34.84 5.23
CA HIS A 877 4.14 -35.23 3.99
C HIS A 877 3.92 -34.08 3.00
N TYR A 878 4.39 -32.86 3.32
CA TYR A 878 4.39 -31.75 2.37
C TYR A 878 5.58 -31.94 1.40
N PRO A 879 5.37 -32.28 0.12
CA PRO A 879 6.48 -32.39 -0.81
C PRO A 879 7.00 -30.99 -1.07
N SER A 880 8.23 -30.71 -0.64
CA SER A 880 8.96 -29.44 -0.77
C SER A 880 9.28 -29.06 -2.23
N ASN A 881 8.52 -29.54 -3.21
CA ASN A 881 8.82 -29.29 -4.61
C ASN A 881 8.26 -27.93 -5.03
N LYS A 882 9.21 -27.04 -5.38
CA LYS A 882 9.08 -25.73 -6.04
C LYS A 882 8.31 -25.74 -7.38
N ARG A 883 7.47 -26.75 -7.62
CA ARG A 883 6.80 -27.02 -8.91
C ARG A 883 5.32 -26.70 -8.92
N TYR A 884 4.72 -26.39 -7.76
CA TYR A 884 3.35 -25.89 -7.68
C TYR A 884 3.40 -24.41 -7.34
N GLY A 885 2.73 -23.63 -8.19
CA GLY A 885 2.67 -22.18 -8.15
C GLY A 885 1.97 -21.65 -6.91
N ARG A 886 1.62 -20.38 -7.00
CA ARG A 886 1.19 -19.48 -5.92
C ARG A 886 0.12 -20.11 -5.02
N TRP A 887 0.13 -19.68 -3.75
CA TRP A 887 -0.79 -20.09 -2.68
C TRP A 887 -2.28 -20.12 -3.08
N GLU A 888 -2.66 -19.32 -4.08
CA GLU A 888 -4.00 -19.24 -4.68
C GLU A 888 -4.44 -20.53 -5.40
N ASP A 889 -3.52 -21.30 -6.00
CA ASP A 889 -3.86 -22.43 -6.88
C ASP A 889 -4.42 -23.67 -6.14
N ASN A 890 -4.21 -23.77 -4.81
CA ASN A 890 -4.67 -24.91 -3.98
C ASN A 890 -5.83 -24.56 -3.03
N ARG A 891 -6.32 -23.32 -3.05
CA ARG A 891 -7.28 -22.79 -2.07
C ARG A 891 -8.56 -23.63 -1.94
N ILE A 892 -9.13 -24.06 -3.06
CA ILE A 892 -10.41 -24.79 -3.11
C ILE A 892 -10.35 -26.16 -2.42
N GLU A 893 -9.25 -26.91 -2.62
CA GLU A 893 -9.10 -28.25 -2.05
C GLU A 893 -8.93 -28.20 -0.53
N LEU A 894 -8.29 -27.13 -0.06
CA LEU A 894 -8.05 -26.87 1.35
C LEU A 894 -9.34 -26.47 2.08
N ASP A 895 -10.11 -25.59 1.46
CA ASP A 895 -11.42 -25.15 1.94
C ASP A 895 -12.42 -26.32 2.03
N ARG A 896 -12.38 -27.25 1.07
CA ARG A 896 -13.21 -28.48 1.12
C ARG A 896 -12.84 -29.37 2.29
N TYR A 897 -11.55 -29.59 2.49
CA TYR A 897 -11.04 -30.43 3.57
C TYR A 897 -11.39 -29.87 4.96
N ALA A 898 -11.34 -28.55 5.12
CA ALA A 898 -11.75 -27.86 6.33
C ALA A 898 -13.22 -28.17 6.72
N LEU A 899 -14.13 -28.10 5.74
CA LEU A 899 -15.55 -28.38 5.97
C LEU A 899 -15.84 -29.86 6.27
N GLU A 900 -15.14 -30.79 5.62
CA GLU A 900 -15.24 -32.24 5.92
C GLU A 900 -14.88 -32.57 7.37
N GLN A 901 -14.04 -31.74 7.98
CA GLN A 901 -13.54 -31.98 9.32
C GLN A 901 -14.44 -31.36 10.39
N LEU A 902 -14.99 -30.17 10.14
CA LEU A 902 -16.09 -29.65 10.95
C LEU A 902 -17.27 -30.63 10.97
N GLU A 903 -17.58 -31.25 9.82
CA GLU A 903 -18.61 -32.31 9.73
C GLU A 903 -18.30 -33.49 10.67
N ARG A 904 -17.04 -33.96 10.72
CA ARG A 904 -16.62 -35.03 11.65
C ARG A 904 -16.72 -34.64 13.12
N GLN A 905 -16.62 -33.35 13.43
CA GLN A 905 -16.79 -32.81 14.78
C GLN A 905 -18.26 -32.60 15.17
N GLY A 906 -19.19 -33.04 14.32
CA GLY A 906 -20.63 -32.98 14.58
C GLY A 906 -21.27 -31.67 14.15
N ALA A 907 -20.57 -30.82 13.37
CA ALA A 907 -21.22 -29.71 12.70
C ALA A 907 -22.28 -30.27 11.74
N ALA A 908 -23.51 -29.82 11.92
CA ALA A 908 -24.59 -30.22 11.06
C ALA A 908 -24.33 -29.68 9.63
N PRO A 909 -24.59 -30.44 8.56
CA PRO A 909 -24.41 -29.98 7.18
C PRO A 909 -25.00 -28.60 6.87
N GLN A 910 -26.03 -28.19 7.62
CA GLN A 910 -26.68 -26.88 7.60
C GLN A 910 -25.76 -25.75 8.06
N GLN A 911 -25.07 -25.93 9.20
CA GLN A 911 -24.11 -24.97 9.75
C GLN A 911 -22.90 -24.82 8.80
N LEU A 912 -22.47 -25.95 8.20
CA LEU A 912 -21.40 -25.95 7.20
C LEU A 912 -21.80 -25.20 5.94
N LEU A 913 -23.07 -25.30 5.53
CA LEU A 913 -23.56 -24.58 4.36
C LEU A 913 -23.66 -23.08 4.63
N GLU A 914 -24.19 -22.67 5.78
CA GLU A 914 -24.22 -21.24 6.18
C GLU A 914 -22.82 -20.63 6.20
N LEU A 915 -21.85 -21.36 6.77
CA LEU A 915 -20.46 -20.97 6.76
C LEU A 915 -19.89 -20.90 5.33
N ALA A 916 -20.16 -21.92 4.51
CA ALA A 916 -19.75 -21.96 3.11
C ALA A 916 -20.24 -20.71 2.35
N LEU A 917 -21.52 -20.39 2.49
CA LEU A 917 -22.19 -19.27 1.84
C LEU A 917 -21.68 -17.89 2.23
N PHE A 918 -20.97 -17.78 3.35
CA PHE A 918 -20.44 -16.52 3.87
C PHE A 918 -18.97 -16.32 3.49
N GLN A 919 -18.14 -17.37 3.53
CA GLN A 919 -16.66 -17.23 3.51
C GLN A 919 -15.96 -17.90 2.33
N PHE A 920 -16.68 -18.70 1.53
CA PHE A 920 -16.04 -19.60 0.57
C PHE A 920 -16.54 -19.41 -0.86
N ASP A 921 -15.68 -19.82 -1.79
CA ASP A 921 -15.99 -19.86 -3.20
C ASP A 921 -17.20 -20.73 -3.53
N GLU A 922 -17.84 -20.40 -4.66
CA GLU A 922 -19.05 -21.05 -5.15
C GLU A 922 -18.88 -22.59 -5.25
N PHE A 923 -17.68 -23.05 -5.62
CA PHE A 923 -17.38 -24.47 -5.76
C PHE A 923 -17.46 -25.23 -4.44
N VAL A 924 -16.92 -24.65 -3.37
CA VAL A 924 -16.90 -25.25 -2.03
C VAL A 924 -18.32 -25.31 -1.48
N CYS A 925 -19.10 -24.23 -1.64
CA CYS A 925 -20.52 -24.18 -1.30
C CYS A 925 -21.32 -25.31 -1.96
N ARG A 926 -21.12 -25.56 -3.25
CA ARG A 926 -21.79 -26.64 -3.97
C ARG A 926 -21.43 -28.02 -3.42
N SER A 927 -20.19 -28.22 -2.97
CA SER A 927 -19.75 -29.50 -2.38
C SER A 927 -20.47 -29.82 -1.06
N VAL A 928 -20.76 -28.80 -0.24
CA VAL A 928 -21.56 -28.96 0.99
C VAL A 928 -23.03 -29.13 0.64
N LEU A 929 -23.54 -28.32 -0.29
CA LEU A 929 -24.93 -28.40 -0.75
C LEU A 929 -25.27 -29.80 -1.26
N ARG A 930 -24.34 -30.47 -1.95
CA ARG A 930 -24.50 -31.84 -2.47
C ARG A 930 -24.65 -32.93 -1.40
N ARG A 931 -24.27 -32.64 -0.16
CA ARG A 931 -24.29 -33.55 0.99
C ARG A 931 -25.54 -33.41 1.86
N LEU A 932 -26.30 -32.32 1.70
CA LEU A 932 -27.53 -32.10 2.44
C LEU A 932 -28.61 -33.09 2.00
N ASP A 933 -29.23 -33.80 2.94
CA ASP A 933 -30.45 -34.56 2.67
C ASP A 933 -31.64 -33.59 2.58
N PRO A 934 -32.25 -33.39 1.40
CA PRO A 934 -33.37 -32.47 1.24
C PRO A 934 -34.62 -32.89 2.02
N LYS A 935 -34.67 -34.14 2.51
CA LYS A 935 -35.77 -34.66 3.32
C LYS A 935 -35.56 -34.47 4.82
N ALA A 936 -34.34 -34.15 5.27
CA ALA A 936 -33.98 -34.29 6.68
C ALA A 936 -34.53 -33.19 7.57
N GLU A 937 -34.63 -31.92 7.17
CA GLU A 937 -35.25 -30.89 8.04
C GLU A 937 -35.62 -29.62 7.26
N THR A 938 -36.85 -29.15 7.41
CA THR A 938 -37.33 -27.83 6.95
C THR A 938 -37.10 -26.71 7.99
N SER A 939 -36.79 -27.07 9.23
CA SER A 939 -36.71 -26.15 10.39
C SER A 939 -35.47 -25.25 10.38
N TRP A 940 -34.30 -25.78 10.01
CA TRP A 940 -33.09 -24.97 9.88
C TRP A 940 -33.21 -23.98 8.72
N PHE A 941 -33.91 -24.37 7.65
CA PHE A 941 -34.15 -23.53 6.49
C PHE A 941 -34.92 -22.26 6.87
N THR A 942 -35.93 -22.42 7.72
CA THR A 942 -36.66 -21.27 8.30
C THR A 942 -35.82 -20.43 9.24
N ALA A 943 -34.75 -20.98 9.84
CA ALA A 943 -33.87 -20.29 10.78
C ALA A 943 -32.71 -19.53 10.11
N MET A 944 -32.37 -19.81 8.85
CA MET A 944 -31.36 -19.05 8.11
C MET A 944 -31.72 -17.56 8.03
N ASN A 945 -30.73 -16.68 8.13
CA ASN A 945 -30.93 -15.25 7.89
C ASN A 945 -31.16 -14.96 6.39
N SER A 946 -31.69 -13.77 6.09
CA SER A 946 -32.05 -13.39 4.72
C SER A 946 -30.84 -13.25 3.79
N VAL A 947 -29.64 -12.95 4.29
CA VAL A 947 -28.40 -12.85 3.48
C VAL A 947 -27.96 -14.23 3.02
N SER A 948 -27.85 -15.20 3.94
CA SER A 948 -27.50 -16.58 3.61
C SER A 948 -28.52 -17.21 2.68
N LYS A 949 -29.82 -16.93 2.84
CA LYS A 949 -30.87 -17.38 1.91
C LYS A 949 -30.70 -16.78 0.50
N GLN A 950 -30.25 -15.53 0.39
CA GLN A 950 -29.97 -14.89 -0.92
C GLN A 950 -28.74 -15.47 -1.60
N ASN A 951 -27.64 -15.68 -0.87
CA ASN A 951 -26.45 -16.35 -1.41
C ASN A 951 -26.77 -17.78 -1.84
N LEU A 952 -27.60 -18.48 -1.07
CA LEU A 952 -28.04 -19.82 -1.38
C LEU A 952 -28.90 -19.86 -2.66
N LEU A 953 -29.76 -18.87 -2.92
CA LEU A 953 -30.53 -18.75 -4.16
C LEU A 953 -29.63 -18.67 -5.42
N LYS A 954 -28.49 -17.95 -5.33
CA LYS A 954 -27.51 -17.84 -6.43
C LYS A 954 -26.89 -19.21 -6.78
N LEU A 955 -26.64 -20.04 -5.76
CA LEU A 955 -26.02 -21.36 -5.86
C LEU A 955 -26.98 -22.47 -6.30
N ILE A 956 -28.18 -22.50 -5.71
CA ILE A 956 -29.19 -23.54 -5.90
C ILE A 956 -29.64 -23.70 -7.36
N ALA A 957 -29.67 -22.61 -8.13
CA ALA A 957 -30.08 -22.61 -9.53
C ALA A 957 -29.21 -23.50 -10.44
N LYS A 958 -28.01 -23.86 -9.97
CA LYS A 958 -27.00 -24.61 -10.73
C LYS A 958 -26.82 -26.06 -10.26
N GLU A 959 -27.56 -26.52 -9.23
CA GLU A 959 -27.40 -27.86 -8.65
C GLU A 959 -28.74 -28.63 -8.53
N PRO A 960 -28.80 -29.93 -8.91
CA PRO A 960 -30.06 -30.71 -8.91
C PRO A 960 -30.75 -30.81 -7.55
N GLN A 961 -29.98 -30.82 -6.46
CA GLN A 961 -30.50 -30.92 -5.10
C GLN A 961 -31.09 -29.58 -4.62
N GLY A 962 -30.55 -28.47 -5.15
CA GLY A 962 -31.06 -27.13 -4.89
C GLY A 962 -32.49 -26.94 -5.38
N LEU A 963 -32.89 -27.60 -6.47
CA LEU A 963 -34.26 -27.49 -7.01
C LEU A 963 -35.32 -27.87 -5.97
N LYS A 964 -35.05 -28.86 -5.10
CA LYS A 964 -35.97 -29.22 -4.01
C LYS A 964 -36.05 -28.15 -2.92
N MET A 965 -34.92 -27.50 -2.61
CA MET A 965 -34.85 -26.38 -1.66
C MET A 965 -35.50 -25.11 -2.21
N LEU A 966 -35.49 -24.92 -3.54
CA LEU A 966 -36.19 -23.83 -4.22
C LEU A 966 -37.71 -23.86 -3.97
N ALA A 967 -38.29 -25.06 -3.82
CA ALA A 967 -39.70 -25.21 -3.46
C ALA A 967 -40.01 -24.76 -2.03
N LEU A 968 -39.04 -24.86 -1.12
CA LEU A 968 -39.13 -24.35 0.25
C LEU A 968 -38.96 -22.81 0.28
N LEU A 969 -37.98 -22.28 -0.46
CA LEU A 969 -37.74 -20.84 -0.62
C LEU A 969 -38.96 -20.08 -1.17
N ARG A 970 -39.75 -20.73 -2.03
CA ARG A 970 -41.00 -20.18 -2.54
C ARG A 970 -42.07 -20.00 -1.44
N GLN A 971 -41.96 -20.73 -0.35
CA GLN A 971 -42.87 -20.67 0.79
C GLN A 971 -42.27 -19.92 1.99
N ASP A 972 -41.10 -19.26 1.81
CA ASP A 972 -40.43 -18.54 2.89
C ASP A 972 -41.30 -17.41 3.46
N SER A 973 -41.18 -17.09 4.74
CA SER A 973 -41.92 -15.98 5.34
C SER A 973 -41.42 -14.62 4.83
N ASP A 974 -40.13 -14.51 4.46
CA ASP A 974 -39.54 -13.30 3.90
C ASP A 974 -40.05 -13.09 2.45
N LEU A 975 -40.66 -11.94 2.19
CA LEU A 975 -41.20 -11.60 0.87
C LEU A 975 -40.09 -11.46 -0.18
N ARG A 976 -38.93 -10.89 0.18
CA ARG A 976 -37.81 -10.68 -0.76
C ARG A 976 -37.25 -12.01 -1.26
N ILE A 977 -37.13 -12.98 -0.34
CA ILE A 977 -36.69 -14.34 -0.66
C ILE A 977 -37.68 -15.04 -1.59
N ARG A 978 -38.99 -14.95 -1.29
CA ARG A 978 -40.05 -15.52 -2.14
C ARG A 978 -40.07 -14.93 -3.54
N GLU A 979 -39.95 -13.61 -3.66
CA GLU A 979 -39.94 -12.90 -4.93
C GLU A 979 -38.74 -13.27 -5.78
N LYS A 980 -37.54 -13.44 -5.18
CA LYS A 980 -36.35 -13.94 -5.89
C LYS A 980 -36.44 -15.44 -6.24
N ALA A 981 -37.10 -16.26 -5.41
CA ALA A 981 -37.26 -17.70 -5.64
C ALA A 981 -38.30 -18.05 -6.72
N LEU A 982 -39.33 -17.23 -6.89
CA LEU A 982 -40.47 -17.51 -7.78
C LEU A 982 -40.07 -17.59 -9.27
N PRO A 983 -39.28 -16.64 -9.85
CA PRO A 983 -38.80 -16.72 -11.22
C PRO A 983 -37.94 -17.95 -11.47
N LEU A 984 -37.05 -18.29 -10.53
CA LEU A 984 -36.20 -19.48 -10.61
C LEU A 984 -37.06 -20.76 -10.62
N THR A 985 -38.11 -20.82 -9.81
CA THR A 985 -39.02 -21.97 -9.76
C THR A 985 -39.75 -22.16 -11.09
N VAL A 986 -40.15 -21.05 -11.73
CA VAL A 986 -40.77 -21.07 -13.06
C VAL A 986 -39.77 -21.51 -14.13
N LYS A 987 -38.55 -20.96 -14.11
CA LYS A 987 -37.47 -21.29 -15.05
C LYS A 987 -37.10 -22.78 -15.02
N TYR A 988 -36.99 -23.37 -13.82
CA TYR A 988 -36.58 -24.77 -13.64
C TYR A 988 -37.76 -25.74 -13.43
N ARG A 989 -39.00 -25.31 -13.69
CA ARG A 989 -40.23 -26.12 -13.50
C ARG A 989 -40.21 -27.46 -14.23
N HIS A 990 -39.47 -27.55 -15.33
CA HIS A 990 -39.33 -28.77 -16.12
C HIS A 990 -38.38 -29.81 -15.50
N LEU A 991 -37.45 -29.39 -14.64
CA LEU A 991 -36.56 -30.27 -13.88
C LEU A 991 -37.15 -30.69 -12.52
N LEU A 992 -38.19 -29.97 -12.06
CA LEU A 992 -38.95 -30.28 -10.84
C LEU A 992 -40.03 -31.36 -11.04
N LYS A 993 -40.40 -31.65 -12.29
CA LYS A 993 -41.31 -32.74 -12.68
C LYS A 993 -40.51 -33.99 -13.00
#